data_AF-A0A352JRS1-F1
#
_entry.id   AF-A0A352JRS1-F1
#
_cell.length_a   1.000
_cell.length_b   1.000
_cell.length_c   1.000
_cell.angle_alpha   90.00
_cell.angle_beta   90.00
_cell.angle_gamma   90.00
#
_symmetry.space_group_name_H-M   'P 1'
#
loop_
_entity.id
_entity.type
_entity.pdbx_description
1 polymer ?
#
loop_
_entity_poly.entity_id
_entity_poly.type
_entity_poly.pdbx_seq_one_letter_code
_entity_poly.pdbx_strand_id
1 'polypeptide(L)'
;MSLILTFSFVLKAYAINEYWHTLNGPYWVNGVDVAYGPSDQYHDWYRYLIGHNAGDSIYYWRSDANQWTANWNNYPGANRVISYKIDGYGQIAFLSAYGDDIYKTTGGGDNWTPMIFPGNYNNHFNSVEVPTTEDEGGDVVMVATQGIQNLFSTYYYHMINNVGQWDIIGGNESPKDFDVYDIEAFGMTGQYPPGLSIGTENGIYVKNYGAWDNPWVQRAFHNSRVPVLEQIGRDTDGPKQVAAVEVGPNGECNLYYSGGGGSDFTTWWMAPKELKIFENSFYKKVRDMAAVVWFAPHISLYVATDEGLFLVTFDYDAQGPTIPASTYQIDHSPFTYDTDVQAVDGRYVSRGFYPIPDTFYSMVSTNYNIYELKEIRTDPGTVLDVQVSEIVSGTYPSNVTGLSFPGTYPDQDPNHDQEVFTVSDNGIIKNHNRDHTDPKWQMVGIANDATGSDMLGTDVATLVTENGEAFTLVSSKGETDGRIMYSSEDGITWEEHSPDDGASIINSVSFDPVLAGKAYAAGIGVWQTDDNGLNWSNMWGSTSPPPFNDVISDWNYQLERNYYFAGGSGNVTATMFYDGAGAWETIHQGLAATDNFNQLAVATIGGILTNHSVYAASSSGIYKINDYITNQTWVKHDYGTGTQDMGTIVADPYFPYNFLAGTSPEAATPMIWASGDSGRSWNQLYNGALDVDNAVINKLDASQNGNVADAQFIAGTNIGSYYLPNPFKHGAYDGEQVWGPGTVIVNGDVIIDGNLIISEPCTVLVEYNFDVSNWGSEDAQKSGIYILGGLTAVGTQNAKILFTSSKPSNKAAGNWTGIVFLKTGVGSPVNMSYCTIEYAVKGLYDKDNVIHSSFDMENCTVKNMIIAGIDLWAVTSLTYNQILNSNFSLCGDYGIRIRRDSNPEAISTLISGTTILNCKNGIWYLGNGDDSGRKRLTIENCIIANPTVTNSYYGISAAQWNGLPLNIDLTKDSISNFTQGGIWLDGTTRDTWLNANKVKRNGIGLSVTASQPQIIGVDDREYNAFCFNQIGINYRKYSGGKTRWTKIKENQAYGVLVESYNYPGDLTPDFGRQGDPGNNSIVCERPAPRYLNMQLTGRPQIRCRQY
;
A
#
# COMPACT_ATOMS: atom_id res chain seq x y z
N MET A 1 15.95 40.71 23.37
CA MET A 1 15.88 40.90 21.91
C MET A 1 16.15 39.56 21.28
N SER A 2 15.19 39.16 20.47
CA SER A 2 14.91 37.83 19.95
C SER A 2 15.94 37.40 18.92
N LEU A 3 16.37 36.15 18.94
CA LEU A 3 16.66 35.42 17.71
C LEU A 3 16.23 33.97 17.91
N ILE A 4 14.99 33.71 17.51
CA ILE A 4 14.46 32.39 17.22
C ILE A 4 15.23 31.92 15.98
N LEU A 5 16.14 30.96 16.16
CA LEU A 5 16.72 30.19 15.06
C LEU A 5 16.04 28.82 15.07
N THR A 6 14.88 28.77 14.42
CA THR A 6 14.32 27.55 13.86
C THR A 6 15.33 27.02 12.84
N PHE A 7 16.11 26.02 13.24
CA PHE A 7 16.84 25.17 12.31
C PHE A 7 15.81 24.28 11.61
N SER A 8 15.41 24.64 10.38
CA SER A 8 14.83 23.65 9.47
C SER A 8 15.97 22.81 8.94
N PHE A 9 16.15 21.61 9.49
CA PHE A 9 16.86 20.58 8.77
C PHE A 9 16.01 20.23 7.56
N VAL A 10 16.47 20.64 6.37
CA VAL A 10 16.06 19.97 5.13
C VAL A 10 16.80 18.62 5.17
N LEU A 11 16.19 17.67 5.86
CA LEU A 11 16.44 16.25 5.62
C LEU A 11 16.01 16.00 4.18
N LYS A 12 16.97 15.96 3.25
CA LYS A 12 16.92 14.97 2.18
C LYS A 12 17.23 13.62 2.82
N ALA A 13 16.39 13.18 3.75
CA ALA A 13 16.12 11.76 3.84
C ALA A 13 15.38 11.47 2.54
N TYR A 14 15.83 10.49 1.78
CA TYR A 14 14.84 9.70 1.05
C TYR A 14 13.92 9.18 2.15
N ALA A 15 12.84 9.90 2.42
CA ALA A 15 11.65 9.28 2.94
C ALA A 15 11.26 8.31 1.83
N ILE A 16 11.86 7.12 1.87
CA ILE A 16 11.18 5.90 1.49
C ILE A 16 10.04 5.84 2.49
N ASN A 17 9.04 6.65 2.24
CA ASN A 17 7.72 6.35 2.73
C ASN A 17 7.49 4.94 2.20
N GLU A 18 7.41 4.00 3.14
CA GLU A 18 6.98 2.61 2.95
C GLU A 18 5.52 2.66 2.49
N TYR A 19 5.30 3.24 1.32
CA TYR A 19 3.99 3.47 0.78
C TYR A 19 3.47 2.12 0.31
N TRP A 20 2.29 1.80 0.81
CA TRP A 20 1.18 1.29 0.02
C TRP A 20 1.11 2.09 -1.29
N HIS A 21 2.02 1.83 -2.22
CA HIS A 21 1.88 2.35 -3.56
C HIS A 21 0.75 1.53 -4.15
N THR A 22 -0.39 2.21 -4.37
CA THR A 22 -1.29 1.84 -5.45
C THR A 22 -0.41 1.62 -6.67
N LEU A 23 -0.10 0.36 -6.96
CA LEU A 23 0.01 -0.08 -8.33
C LEU A 23 -1.42 0.08 -8.84
N ASN A 24 -1.85 1.32 -9.10
CA ASN A 24 -3.06 1.64 -9.84
C ASN A 24 -3.25 0.50 -10.83
N GLY A 25 -4.21 -0.39 -10.57
CA GLY A 25 -4.25 -1.68 -11.25
C GLY A 25 -4.36 -1.47 -12.76
N PRO A 26 -4.26 -2.51 -13.58
CA PRO A 26 -4.68 -2.36 -14.96
C PRO A 26 -6.14 -1.96 -15.05
N TYR A 27 -6.37 -1.10 -16.01
CA TYR A 27 -7.57 -0.32 -16.14
C TYR A 27 -8.11 -0.51 -17.54
N TRP A 28 -9.28 -1.12 -17.59
CA TRP A 28 -9.94 -1.45 -18.85
C TRP A 28 -10.78 -0.25 -19.25
N VAL A 29 -10.35 0.43 -20.30
CA VAL A 29 -11.03 1.59 -20.81
C VAL A 29 -11.63 1.21 -22.16
N ASN A 30 -12.92 0.87 -22.14
CA ASN A 30 -13.69 0.76 -23.36
C ASN A 30 -14.13 2.16 -23.79
N GLY A 31 -13.71 2.58 -24.99
CA GLY A 31 -14.24 3.78 -25.62
C GLY A 31 -15.24 3.41 -26.69
N VAL A 32 -16.51 3.79 -26.49
CA VAL A 32 -17.51 3.75 -27.57
C VAL A 32 -17.16 4.78 -28.64
N ASP A 33 -16.59 5.92 -28.23
CA ASP A 33 -16.11 6.97 -29.13
C ASP A 33 -14.99 7.81 -28.48
N VAL A 34 -14.16 8.45 -29.30
CA VAL A 34 -13.00 9.26 -28.90
C VAL A 34 -12.97 10.60 -29.64
N ALA A 35 -12.46 11.65 -28.99
CA ALA A 35 -12.29 12.95 -29.64
C ALA A 35 -10.94 13.60 -29.31
N TYR A 36 -10.28 14.16 -30.32
CA TYR A 36 -8.94 14.76 -30.21
C TYR A 36 -8.90 16.28 -30.44
N GLY A 37 -8.66 17.07 -29.38
CA GLY A 37 -8.58 18.53 -29.46
C GLY A 37 -7.37 19.09 -30.25
N PRO A 38 -7.46 20.31 -30.82
CA PRO A 38 -6.33 21.00 -31.45
C PRO A 38 -5.21 21.29 -30.48
N SER A 39 -4.01 21.46 -31.03
CA SER A 39 -2.93 22.07 -30.27
C SER A 39 -2.00 22.97 -31.07
N ASP A 40 -1.31 23.82 -30.32
CA ASP A 40 -0.14 24.55 -30.80
C ASP A 40 1.15 24.04 -30.14
N GLN A 41 2.28 24.56 -30.61
CA GLN A 41 3.62 24.21 -30.14
C GLN A 41 3.93 24.65 -28.68
N TYR A 42 2.96 25.20 -27.93
CA TYR A 42 3.18 25.82 -26.62
C TYR A 42 2.23 25.36 -25.51
N HIS A 43 1.18 24.57 -25.80
CA HIS A 43 0.16 24.17 -24.81
C HIS A 43 -0.22 22.69 -24.90
N ASP A 44 -0.57 22.13 -23.74
CA ASP A 44 -1.06 20.76 -23.57
C ASP A 44 -2.52 20.60 -24.02
N TRP A 45 -2.88 19.41 -24.50
CA TRP A 45 -4.06 19.15 -25.35
C TRP A 45 -5.24 18.61 -24.54
N TYR A 46 -6.49 18.87 -24.97
CA TYR A 46 -7.66 18.18 -24.43
C TYR A 46 -7.98 16.94 -25.27
N ARG A 47 -8.20 15.83 -24.58
CA ARG A 47 -8.59 14.53 -25.14
C ARG A 47 -9.88 14.12 -24.44
N TYR A 48 -10.81 13.57 -25.20
CA TYR A 48 -12.08 13.12 -24.65
C TYR A 48 -12.33 11.67 -25.03
N LEU A 49 -13.05 11.00 -24.16
CA LEU A 49 -13.41 9.61 -24.29
C LEU A 49 -14.80 9.39 -23.71
N ILE A 50 -15.63 8.64 -24.43
CA ILE A 50 -16.93 8.17 -23.95
C ILE A 50 -16.90 6.65 -23.79
N GLY A 51 -17.12 6.16 -22.56
CA GLY A 51 -17.33 4.72 -22.28
C GLY A 51 -16.87 4.27 -20.88
N HIS A 52 -17.53 3.22 -20.35
CA HIS A 52 -17.17 2.50 -19.10
C HIS A 52 -17.98 1.19 -18.93
N ASN A 53 -17.45 0.22 -18.14
CA ASN A 53 -18.16 -0.98 -17.69
C ASN A 53 -18.82 -0.77 -16.31
N ALA A 54 -20.16 -0.69 -16.28
CA ALA A 54 -21.05 -0.51 -15.12
C ALA A 54 -21.58 0.92 -14.82
N GLY A 55 -21.33 1.89 -15.70
CA GLY A 55 -22.02 3.18 -15.66
C GLY A 55 -21.48 4.17 -16.68
N ASP A 56 -22.29 4.48 -17.68
CA ASP A 56 -22.16 5.49 -18.75
C ASP A 56 -21.44 6.78 -18.30
N SER A 57 -20.11 6.77 -18.28
CA SER A 57 -19.28 7.86 -17.72
C SER A 57 -18.38 8.49 -18.77
N ILE A 58 -18.11 9.78 -18.61
CA ILE A 58 -17.29 10.57 -19.53
C ILE A 58 -15.92 10.78 -18.91
N TYR A 59 -14.88 10.56 -19.72
CA TYR A 59 -13.50 10.76 -19.34
C TYR A 59 -12.88 11.87 -20.19
N TYR A 60 -12.04 12.67 -19.55
CA TYR A 60 -11.31 13.73 -20.22
C TYR A 60 -9.90 13.83 -19.67
N TRP A 61 -8.98 14.25 -20.53
CA TRP A 61 -7.58 14.44 -20.14
C TRP A 61 -7.37 15.78 -19.45
N ARG A 62 -6.86 15.74 -18.22
CA ARG A 62 -6.43 16.92 -17.47
C ARG A 62 -4.96 17.17 -17.73
N SER A 63 -4.66 18.19 -18.53
CA SER A 63 -3.29 18.61 -18.84
C SER A 63 -2.49 19.02 -17.61
N ASP A 64 -3.13 19.65 -16.62
CA ASP A 64 -2.46 20.11 -15.39
C ASP A 64 -2.00 18.97 -14.47
N ALA A 65 -2.70 17.83 -14.51
CA ALA A 65 -2.40 16.64 -13.73
C ALA A 65 -1.78 15.51 -14.58
N ASN A 66 -1.68 15.70 -15.90
CA ASN A 66 -1.20 14.71 -16.86
C ASN A 66 -1.87 13.33 -16.67
N GLN A 67 -3.18 13.33 -16.46
CA GLN A 67 -3.97 12.12 -16.21
C GLN A 67 -5.39 12.26 -16.78
N TRP A 68 -5.99 11.13 -17.12
CA TRP A 68 -7.42 11.04 -17.39
C TRP A 68 -8.23 11.23 -16.10
N THR A 69 -9.33 11.97 -16.19
CA THR A 69 -10.23 12.24 -15.06
C THR A 69 -11.64 11.83 -15.43
N ALA A 70 -12.28 11.05 -14.55
CA ALA A 70 -13.67 10.66 -14.69
C ALA A 70 -14.59 11.79 -14.20
N ASN A 71 -15.62 12.11 -14.97
CA ASN A 71 -16.69 13.00 -14.52
C ASN A 71 -17.88 12.17 -14.02
N TRP A 72 -17.97 11.98 -12.70
CA TRP A 72 -18.99 11.15 -12.01
C TRP A 72 -20.38 11.78 -11.91
N ASN A 73 -20.64 12.91 -12.56
CA ASN A 73 -22.00 13.44 -12.64
C ASN A 73 -22.82 12.50 -13.53
N ASN A 74 -23.40 11.43 -12.98
CA ASN A 74 -24.21 10.43 -13.68
C ASN A 74 -25.02 11.04 -14.83
N TYR A 75 -24.57 10.88 -16.08
CA TYR A 75 -25.32 11.22 -17.29
C TYR A 75 -25.90 9.90 -17.81
N PRO A 76 -27.13 9.53 -17.44
CA PRO A 76 -27.69 8.25 -17.82
C PRO A 76 -27.70 8.14 -19.34
N GLY A 77 -27.02 7.13 -19.91
CA GLY A 77 -27.03 6.86 -21.34
C GLY A 77 -25.92 7.51 -22.18
N ALA A 78 -24.92 8.21 -21.61
CA ALA A 78 -23.80 8.82 -22.36
C ALA A 78 -22.91 7.78 -23.08
N ASN A 79 -23.39 7.22 -24.20
CA ASN A 79 -22.88 5.95 -24.74
C ASN A 79 -22.76 5.90 -26.28
N ARG A 80 -22.69 7.02 -27.01
CA ARG A 80 -22.75 6.91 -28.48
C ARG A 80 -21.74 7.70 -29.28
N VAL A 81 -21.62 9.00 -29.11
CA VAL A 81 -20.76 9.81 -29.98
C VAL A 81 -20.32 11.12 -29.33
N ILE A 82 -19.11 11.57 -29.66
CA ILE A 82 -18.46 12.80 -29.24
C ILE A 82 -17.79 13.50 -30.42
N SER A 83 -17.86 14.83 -30.44
CA SER A 83 -17.08 15.64 -31.37
C SER A 83 -16.63 16.92 -30.69
N TYR A 84 -15.58 17.55 -31.21
CA TYR A 84 -14.94 18.71 -30.61
C TYR A 84 -15.06 19.94 -31.51
N LYS A 85 -15.08 21.12 -30.88
CA LYS A 85 -14.99 22.39 -31.61
C LYS A 85 -13.53 22.74 -31.84
N ILE A 86 -13.24 23.28 -33.03
CA ILE A 86 -11.95 23.92 -33.32
C ILE A 86 -11.91 25.29 -32.63
N ASP A 87 -11.57 25.31 -31.34
CA ASP A 87 -11.54 26.52 -30.51
C ASP A 87 -10.15 26.82 -29.95
N GLY A 88 -9.11 26.76 -30.81
CA GLY A 88 -7.73 27.07 -30.44
C GLY A 88 -7.06 26.09 -29.47
N TYR A 89 -7.82 25.38 -28.63
CA TYR A 89 -7.31 24.55 -27.54
C TYR A 89 -8.06 23.23 -27.32
N GLY A 90 -9.30 23.07 -27.81
CA GLY A 90 -10.14 21.87 -27.59
C GLY A 90 -10.98 21.94 -26.33
N GLN A 91 -11.25 23.13 -25.80
CA GLN A 91 -11.97 23.33 -24.54
C GLN A 91 -13.47 23.05 -24.67
N ILE A 92 -13.99 23.17 -25.89
CA ILE A 92 -15.38 22.93 -26.24
C ILE A 92 -15.50 21.60 -26.98
N ALA A 93 -16.28 20.71 -26.39
CA ALA A 93 -16.69 19.44 -26.99
C ALA A 93 -18.18 19.22 -26.73
N PHE A 94 -18.77 18.38 -27.58
CA PHE A 94 -20.17 18.03 -27.58
C PHE A 94 -20.31 16.53 -27.58
N LEU A 95 -21.22 16.02 -26.76
CA LEU A 95 -21.52 14.60 -26.73
C LEU A 95 -23.01 14.34 -26.61
N SER A 96 -23.39 13.12 -26.90
CA SER A 96 -24.75 12.64 -26.74
C SER A 96 -24.93 11.74 -25.52
N ALA A 97 -26.11 11.82 -24.91
CA ALA A 97 -26.64 10.79 -24.03
C ALA A 97 -27.89 10.14 -24.65
N TYR A 98 -27.88 8.81 -24.69
CA TYR A 98 -28.94 7.99 -25.26
C TYR A 98 -30.25 8.17 -24.51
N GLY A 99 -31.26 8.70 -25.21
CA GLY A 99 -32.57 8.96 -24.63
C GLY A 99 -32.64 10.23 -23.76
N ASP A 100 -31.59 11.05 -23.75
CA ASP A 100 -31.51 12.32 -23.01
C ASP A 100 -31.03 13.46 -23.93
N ASP A 101 -30.28 14.45 -23.44
CA ASP A 101 -29.86 15.63 -24.20
C ASP A 101 -28.44 15.51 -24.83
N ILE A 102 -28.09 16.49 -25.65
CA ILE A 102 -26.69 16.77 -26.03
C ILE A 102 -26.04 17.60 -24.94
N TYR A 103 -24.79 17.31 -24.59
CA TYR A 103 -24.04 18.05 -23.58
C TYR A 103 -22.88 18.80 -24.18
N LYS A 104 -22.60 19.97 -23.63
CA LYS A 104 -21.48 20.83 -24.01
C LYS A 104 -20.55 21.08 -22.83
N THR A 105 -19.25 20.92 -23.06
CA THR A 105 -18.21 21.49 -22.20
C THR A 105 -17.66 22.80 -22.79
N THR A 106 -17.16 23.68 -21.94
CA THR A 106 -16.36 24.87 -22.34
C THR A 106 -15.05 24.97 -21.55
N GLY A 107 -14.70 23.91 -20.81
CA GLY A 107 -13.57 23.89 -19.89
C GLY A 107 -12.81 22.57 -19.94
N GLY A 108 -12.76 21.92 -21.10
CA GLY A 108 -11.93 20.73 -21.25
C GLY A 108 -12.50 19.42 -20.67
N GLY A 109 -13.78 19.40 -20.28
CA GLY A 109 -14.46 18.23 -19.72
C GLY A 109 -14.76 18.32 -18.21
N ASP A 110 -14.23 19.35 -17.53
CA ASP A 110 -14.47 19.59 -16.10
C ASP A 110 -15.94 19.76 -15.75
N ASN A 111 -16.72 20.40 -16.63
CA ASN A 111 -18.16 20.59 -16.45
C ASN A 111 -18.88 20.43 -17.79
N TRP A 112 -19.98 19.69 -17.76
CA TRP A 112 -20.86 19.50 -18.91
C TRP A 112 -22.21 20.13 -18.63
N THR A 113 -22.70 20.88 -19.62
CA THR A 113 -23.98 21.59 -19.55
C THR A 113 -24.94 21.00 -20.58
N PRO A 114 -26.15 20.58 -20.18
CA PRO A 114 -27.13 20.05 -21.12
C PRO A 114 -27.62 21.14 -22.06
N MET A 115 -27.63 20.82 -23.35
CA MET A 115 -28.21 21.58 -24.43
C MET A 115 -29.61 21.06 -24.69
N ILE A 116 -30.54 21.43 -23.80
CA ILE A 116 -31.90 20.87 -23.71
C ILE A 116 -32.52 20.65 -25.09
N PHE A 117 -32.67 19.38 -25.45
CA PHE A 117 -33.27 18.92 -26.68
C PHE A 117 -34.79 18.91 -26.49
N PRO A 118 -35.58 19.58 -27.35
CA PRO A 118 -37.01 19.69 -27.12
C PRO A 118 -37.69 18.31 -27.14
N GLY A 119 -38.48 17.98 -26.12
CA GLY A 119 -39.10 16.65 -25.92
C GLY A 119 -40.13 16.19 -26.97
N ASN A 120 -40.25 16.88 -28.11
CA ASN A 120 -40.99 16.44 -29.30
C ASN A 120 -40.07 15.83 -30.38
N TYR A 121 -38.75 15.82 -30.18
CA TYR A 121 -37.77 15.25 -31.11
C TYR A 121 -37.24 13.89 -30.63
N ASN A 122 -36.53 13.18 -31.50
CA ASN A 122 -35.89 11.90 -31.14
C ASN A 122 -34.53 12.14 -30.49
N ASN A 123 -34.34 11.58 -29.29
CA ASN A 123 -33.13 11.74 -28.47
C ASN A 123 -32.17 10.53 -28.59
N HIS A 124 -32.33 9.73 -29.64
CA HIS A 124 -31.44 8.60 -29.95
C HIS A 124 -30.41 9.02 -30.99
N PHE A 125 -29.34 9.67 -30.53
CA PHE A 125 -28.27 10.18 -31.39
C PHE A 125 -27.35 9.05 -31.87
N ASN A 126 -26.93 9.12 -33.14
CA ASN A 126 -26.00 8.18 -33.78
C ASN A 126 -24.70 8.86 -34.23
N SER A 127 -24.73 10.18 -34.49
CA SER A 127 -23.54 10.97 -34.83
C SER A 127 -23.74 12.42 -34.35
N VAL A 128 -22.64 13.06 -33.92
CA VAL A 128 -22.56 14.44 -33.46
C VAL A 128 -21.40 15.07 -34.20
N GLU A 129 -21.65 16.15 -34.93
CA GLU A 129 -20.61 16.85 -35.67
C GLU A 129 -20.55 18.35 -35.42
N VAL A 130 -19.33 18.87 -35.47
CA VAL A 130 -19.05 20.29 -35.25
C VAL A 130 -18.39 20.88 -36.50
N PRO A 131 -19.05 21.85 -37.16
CA PRO A 131 -18.50 22.47 -38.36
C PRO A 131 -17.14 23.16 -38.15
N THR A 132 -16.27 23.00 -39.14
CA THR A 132 -14.92 23.54 -39.20
C THR A 132 -14.90 25.05 -39.50
N THR A 133 -15.16 25.92 -38.52
CA THR A 133 -14.96 27.39 -38.70
C THR A 133 -14.21 28.07 -37.56
N GLU A 134 -13.31 28.99 -37.93
CA GLU A 134 -12.43 29.74 -37.02
C GLU A 134 -13.04 31.04 -36.44
N ASP A 135 -14.17 31.58 -36.96
CA ASP A 135 -14.67 32.91 -36.57
C ASP A 135 -16.03 32.92 -35.83
N GLU A 136 -15.98 33.33 -34.55
CA GLU A 136 -16.91 34.08 -33.66
C GLU A 136 -18.46 33.90 -33.67
N GLY A 137 -19.05 32.95 -34.40
CA GLY A 137 -20.51 32.88 -34.60
C GLY A 137 -21.32 31.83 -33.82
N GLY A 138 -21.12 31.64 -32.51
CA GLY A 138 -21.99 30.79 -31.67
C GLY A 138 -21.64 29.29 -31.60
N ASP A 139 -22.32 28.58 -30.71
CA ASP A 139 -22.24 27.11 -30.60
C ASP A 139 -23.15 26.54 -31.69
N VAL A 140 -22.56 26.00 -32.76
CA VAL A 140 -23.30 25.24 -33.77
C VAL A 140 -22.83 23.80 -33.67
N VAL A 141 -23.77 22.90 -33.42
CA VAL A 141 -23.56 21.45 -33.38
C VAL A 141 -24.66 20.79 -34.21
N MET A 142 -24.27 19.79 -34.99
CA MET A 142 -25.18 19.01 -35.81
C MET A 142 -25.28 17.61 -35.22
N VAL A 143 -26.47 17.04 -35.26
CA VAL A 143 -26.69 15.70 -34.73
C VAL A 143 -27.57 14.88 -35.67
N ALA A 144 -27.17 13.63 -35.82
CA ALA A 144 -27.92 12.60 -36.52
C ALA A 144 -28.59 11.67 -35.50
N THR A 145 -29.78 11.19 -35.81
CA THR A 145 -30.60 10.36 -34.91
C THR A 145 -31.17 9.14 -35.64
N GLN A 146 -31.63 8.16 -34.85
CA GLN A 146 -32.35 7.00 -35.36
C GLN A 146 -33.70 7.38 -35.99
N GLY A 147 -34.14 6.64 -37.00
CA GLY A 147 -35.42 6.87 -37.69
C GLY A 147 -36.60 6.26 -36.95
N ILE A 148 -37.01 6.83 -35.80
CA ILE A 148 -38.15 6.31 -35.03
C ILE A 148 -39.44 7.12 -35.34
N GLN A 149 -40.48 6.43 -35.81
CA GLN A 149 -41.88 6.94 -35.90
C GLN A 149 -42.11 8.24 -36.73
N ASN A 150 -41.62 8.36 -37.97
CA ASN A 150 -41.84 9.53 -38.85
C ASN A 150 -41.30 10.87 -38.32
N LEU A 151 -40.35 10.84 -37.37
CA LEU A 151 -39.60 12.03 -36.95
C LEU A 151 -38.41 12.26 -37.91
N PHE A 152 -37.97 13.51 -37.99
CA PHE A 152 -36.79 13.87 -38.75
C PHE A 152 -35.53 13.27 -38.12
N SER A 153 -34.54 12.93 -38.93
CA SER A 153 -33.33 12.23 -38.45
C SER A 153 -32.09 13.13 -38.31
N THR A 154 -32.17 14.42 -38.69
CA THR A 154 -31.02 15.37 -38.64
C THR A 154 -31.41 16.74 -38.08
N TYR A 155 -30.60 17.24 -37.13
CA TYR A 155 -30.87 18.48 -36.38
C TYR A 155 -29.60 19.31 -36.23
N TYR A 156 -29.77 20.62 -36.05
CA TYR A 156 -28.67 21.50 -35.67
C TYR A 156 -29.10 22.45 -34.55
N TYR A 157 -28.14 22.76 -33.69
CA TYR A 157 -28.29 23.77 -32.66
C TYR A 157 -27.65 25.07 -33.10
N HIS A 158 -28.24 26.19 -32.71
CA HIS A 158 -27.67 27.52 -32.91
C HIS A 158 -28.20 28.50 -31.87
N MET A 159 -27.52 29.65 -31.76
CA MET A 159 -27.85 30.71 -30.81
C MET A 159 -28.56 31.86 -31.51
N ILE A 160 -29.83 32.12 -31.17
CA ILE A 160 -30.57 33.31 -31.60
C ILE A 160 -30.74 34.25 -30.41
N ASN A 161 -30.19 35.46 -30.46
CA ASN A 161 -30.28 36.46 -29.38
C ASN A 161 -29.85 35.91 -28.00
N ASN A 162 -28.78 35.10 -27.95
CA ASN A 162 -28.30 34.38 -26.76
C ASN A 162 -29.25 33.31 -26.19
N VAL A 163 -30.27 32.89 -26.95
CA VAL A 163 -31.12 31.75 -26.62
C VAL A 163 -30.79 30.60 -27.55
N GLY A 164 -30.46 29.44 -26.97
CA GLY A 164 -30.24 28.21 -27.70
C GLY A 164 -31.51 27.66 -28.32
N GLN A 165 -31.43 27.25 -29.59
CA GLN A 165 -32.54 26.63 -30.30
C GLN A 165 -32.05 25.45 -31.13
N TRP A 166 -32.84 24.38 -31.13
CA TRP A 166 -32.69 23.22 -32.01
C TRP A 166 -33.67 23.31 -33.16
N ASP A 167 -33.15 23.23 -34.39
CA ASP A 167 -33.93 23.24 -35.62
C ASP A 167 -33.60 22.02 -36.50
N ILE A 168 -34.56 21.62 -37.34
CA ILE A 168 -34.43 20.49 -38.25
C ILE A 168 -33.59 20.90 -39.47
N ILE A 169 -32.57 20.12 -39.82
CA ILE A 169 -31.75 20.39 -41.01
C ILE A 169 -32.59 20.09 -42.27
N GLY A 170 -33.11 21.12 -42.91
CA GLY A 170 -33.96 21.01 -44.13
C GLY A 170 -35.47 21.00 -43.91
N GLY A 171 -35.93 21.36 -42.72
CA GLY A 171 -37.36 21.52 -42.44
C GLY A 171 -38.17 20.26 -42.80
N ASN A 172 -39.35 20.45 -43.40
CA ASN A 172 -40.25 19.34 -43.77
C ASN A 172 -39.69 18.38 -44.85
N GLU A 173 -38.58 18.74 -45.48
CA GLU A 173 -37.90 17.95 -46.52
C GLU A 173 -36.67 17.21 -45.97
N SER A 174 -36.51 17.17 -44.64
CA SER A 174 -35.46 16.39 -43.99
C SER A 174 -35.75 14.88 -44.07
N PRO A 175 -34.70 14.05 -44.25
CA PRO A 175 -34.66 12.64 -43.92
C PRO A 175 -35.59 12.25 -42.76
N LYS A 176 -36.48 11.30 -43.02
CA LYS A 176 -37.37 10.73 -42.01
C LYS A 176 -37.60 9.26 -42.32
N ASP A 177 -37.98 8.51 -41.29
CA ASP A 177 -38.29 7.07 -41.37
C ASP A 177 -37.10 6.18 -41.73
N PHE A 178 -35.87 6.64 -41.49
CA PHE A 178 -34.66 5.83 -41.62
C PHE A 178 -33.56 6.30 -40.67
N ASP A 179 -32.68 5.37 -40.29
CA ASP A 179 -31.51 5.65 -39.49
C ASP A 179 -30.48 6.46 -40.27
N VAL A 180 -30.02 7.55 -39.68
CA VAL A 180 -28.81 8.25 -40.10
C VAL A 180 -27.71 7.76 -39.18
N TYR A 181 -26.69 7.13 -39.76
CA TYR A 181 -25.57 6.58 -38.99
C TYR A 181 -24.50 7.63 -38.79
N ASP A 182 -24.29 8.49 -39.78
CA ASP A 182 -23.23 9.46 -39.73
C ASP A 182 -23.54 10.74 -40.52
N ILE A 183 -22.97 11.87 -40.10
CA ILE A 183 -23.14 13.19 -40.70
C ILE A 183 -21.78 13.86 -40.85
N GLU A 184 -21.57 14.53 -41.97
CA GLU A 184 -20.30 15.22 -42.26
C GLU A 184 -20.58 16.64 -42.77
N ALA A 185 -19.85 17.61 -42.21
CA ALA A 185 -20.13 19.04 -42.40
C ALA A 185 -18.92 19.86 -42.84
N PHE A 186 -19.06 20.59 -43.95
CA PHE A 186 -17.98 21.37 -44.55
C PHE A 186 -18.21 22.90 -44.54
N GLY A 187 -17.22 23.64 -44.04
CA GLY A 187 -16.84 24.99 -44.49
C GLY A 187 -17.88 26.11 -44.33
N MET A 188 -18.25 26.47 -43.09
CA MET A 188 -19.30 27.49 -42.85
C MET A 188 -18.91 28.95 -43.11
N THR A 189 -17.63 29.27 -43.35
CA THR A 189 -17.18 30.63 -43.73
C THR A 189 -15.99 30.59 -44.70
N GLY A 190 -16.22 30.77 -46.01
CA GLY A 190 -15.15 30.75 -47.01
C GLY A 190 -15.60 30.80 -48.47
N GLN A 191 -14.65 30.62 -49.39
CA GLN A 191 -14.76 30.80 -50.86
C GLN A 191 -15.69 29.78 -51.57
N TYR A 192 -16.23 28.79 -50.85
CA TYR A 192 -17.10 27.73 -51.34
C TYR A 192 -18.42 27.70 -50.52
N PRO A 193 -19.56 27.28 -51.11
CA PRO A 193 -20.80 27.16 -50.34
C PRO A 193 -20.68 26.03 -49.30
N PRO A 194 -21.16 26.24 -48.07
CA PRO A 194 -21.13 25.21 -47.04
C PRO A 194 -22.04 24.03 -47.44
N GLY A 195 -21.64 22.81 -47.11
CA GLY A 195 -22.30 21.58 -47.56
C GLY A 195 -22.33 20.50 -46.49
N LEU A 196 -23.36 19.67 -46.54
CA LEU A 196 -23.59 18.55 -45.64
C LEU A 196 -23.75 17.26 -46.44
N SER A 197 -23.26 16.16 -45.89
CA SER A 197 -23.61 14.81 -46.33
C SER A 197 -24.00 13.94 -45.15
N ILE A 198 -24.85 12.95 -45.39
CA ILE A 198 -25.21 11.96 -44.38
C ILE A 198 -25.17 10.55 -44.96
N GLY A 199 -24.72 9.62 -44.13
CA GLY A 199 -24.74 8.18 -44.36
C GLY A 199 -25.97 7.60 -43.69
N THR A 200 -26.72 6.78 -44.44
CA THR A 200 -28.03 6.28 -43.99
C THR A 200 -28.14 4.79 -44.24
N GLU A 201 -29.22 4.17 -43.76
CA GLU A 201 -29.52 2.76 -44.08
C GLU A 201 -29.74 2.47 -45.58
N ASN A 202 -29.96 3.50 -46.40
CA ASN A 202 -30.35 3.32 -47.80
C ASN A 202 -29.54 4.16 -48.81
N GLY A 203 -28.45 4.80 -48.38
CA GLY A 203 -27.50 5.48 -49.25
C GLY A 203 -26.98 6.79 -48.68
N ILE A 204 -26.41 7.63 -49.56
CA ILE A 204 -25.83 8.94 -49.20
C ILE A 204 -26.75 10.06 -49.65
N TYR A 205 -27.06 10.98 -48.74
CA TYR A 205 -27.75 12.23 -49.05
C TYR A 205 -26.83 13.42 -48.89
N VAL A 206 -26.99 14.43 -49.74
CA VAL A 206 -26.22 15.68 -49.67
C VAL A 206 -27.12 16.90 -49.70
N LYS A 207 -26.64 18.01 -49.13
CA LYS A 207 -27.34 19.29 -49.10
C LYS A 207 -26.36 20.47 -49.02
N ASN A 208 -26.78 21.64 -49.52
CA ASN A 208 -26.12 22.92 -49.27
C ASN A 208 -26.62 23.55 -47.96
N TYR A 209 -25.70 23.90 -47.07
CA TYR A 209 -25.97 24.52 -45.77
C TYR A 209 -26.39 26.00 -45.89
N GLY A 210 -25.93 26.73 -46.92
CA GLY A 210 -26.16 28.17 -47.10
C GLY A 210 -27.59 28.56 -47.51
N ALA A 211 -28.46 27.56 -47.74
CA ALA A 211 -29.88 27.74 -48.03
C ALA A 211 -30.68 26.66 -47.26
N TRP A 212 -31.10 27.02 -46.05
CA TRP A 212 -31.78 26.13 -45.10
C TRP A 212 -33.04 25.45 -45.65
N ASP A 213 -33.70 26.07 -46.63
CA ASP A 213 -34.90 25.54 -47.30
C ASP A 213 -34.60 24.57 -48.46
N ASN A 214 -33.33 24.30 -48.81
CA ASN A 214 -33.03 23.34 -49.87
C ASN A 214 -33.31 21.88 -49.42
N PRO A 215 -33.93 21.05 -50.28
CA PRO A 215 -34.15 19.63 -49.99
C PRO A 215 -32.82 18.87 -49.87
N TRP A 216 -32.83 17.81 -49.07
CA TRP A 216 -31.83 16.76 -49.18
C TRP A 216 -31.99 16.01 -50.50
N VAL A 217 -30.86 15.67 -51.12
CA VAL A 217 -30.85 14.89 -52.37
C VAL A 217 -30.05 13.62 -52.15
N GLN A 218 -30.69 12.47 -52.34
CA GLN A 218 -30.00 11.17 -52.37
C GLN A 218 -29.12 11.10 -53.63
N ARG A 219 -27.84 10.78 -53.47
CA ARG A 219 -26.84 10.84 -54.56
C ARG A 219 -26.23 9.50 -54.92
N ALA A 220 -25.92 8.67 -53.94
CA ALA A 220 -25.20 7.42 -54.17
C ALA A 220 -25.73 6.27 -53.30
N PHE A 221 -25.42 5.05 -53.74
CA PHE A 221 -25.63 3.81 -53.00
C PHE A 221 -27.08 3.56 -52.56
N HIS A 222 -28.02 3.80 -53.47
CA HIS A 222 -29.44 3.56 -53.24
C HIS A 222 -29.68 2.11 -52.78
N ASN A 223 -30.33 1.94 -51.63
CA ASN A 223 -30.60 0.66 -50.94
C ASN A 223 -29.37 -0.04 -50.34
N SER A 224 -28.27 0.68 -50.13
CA SER A 224 -27.12 0.18 -49.38
C SER A 224 -26.95 0.98 -48.11
N ARG A 225 -26.61 0.30 -47.02
CA ARG A 225 -26.28 0.95 -45.75
C ARG A 225 -24.91 1.59 -45.82
N VAL A 226 -24.81 2.81 -45.32
CA VAL A 226 -23.58 3.61 -45.27
C VAL A 226 -23.33 3.96 -43.80
N PRO A 227 -22.60 3.10 -43.06
CA PRO A 227 -22.41 3.28 -41.62
C PRO A 227 -21.49 4.45 -41.25
N VAL A 228 -20.51 4.80 -42.10
CA VAL A 228 -19.48 5.80 -41.79
C VAL A 228 -19.16 6.64 -43.03
N LEU A 229 -19.03 7.94 -42.83
CA LEU A 229 -18.49 8.94 -43.73
C LEU A 229 -17.27 9.60 -43.08
N GLU A 230 -16.36 10.11 -43.89
CA GLU A 230 -15.23 10.87 -43.36
C GLU A 230 -14.78 11.93 -44.38
N GLN A 231 -14.42 13.11 -43.89
CA GLN A 231 -13.88 14.21 -44.66
C GLN A 231 -12.35 14.10 -44.83
N ILE A 232 -11.88 14.06 -46.09
CA ILE A 232 -10.47 13.81 -46.42
C ILE A 232 -9.71 14.99 -47.08
N GLY A 233 -10.20 16.24 -47.09
CA GLY A 233 -9.50 17.33 -47.82
C GLY A 233 -9.87 18.80 -47.48
N ARG A 234 -9.05 19.76 -47.98
CA ARG A 234 -9.16 21.24 -47.78
C ARG A 234 -9.55 22.03 -49.04
N ASP A 235 -10.02 23.25 -48.79
CA ASP A 235 -10.67 24.28 -49.61
C ASP A 235 -10.33 24.42 -51.10
N THR A 236 -9.09 24.23 -51.58
CA THR A 236 -8.73 24.75 -52.93
C THR A 236 -9.39 24.01 -54.10
N ASP A 237 -9.76 22.74 -53.94
CA ASP A 237 -10.37 21.89 -54.98
C ASP A 237 -11.77 21.38 -54.60
N GLY A 238 -12.42 22.01 -53.61
CA GLY A 238 -13.71 21.60 -53.03
C GLY A 238 -13.61 20.35 -52.13
N PRO A 239 -14.52 20.19 -51.16
CA PRO A 239 -14.48 19.09 -50.20
C PRO A 239 -14.59 17.72 -50.88
N LYS A 240 -13.92 16.74 -50.29
CA LYS A 240 -13.91 15.34 -50.70
C LYS A 240 -14.17 14.45 -49.49
N GLN A 241 -14.90 13.39 -49.73
CA GLN A 241 -15.31 12.45 -48.70
C GLN A 241 -15.02 11.01 -49.11
N VAL A 242 -14.84 10.17 -48.10
CA VAL A 242 -14.84 8.71 -48.20
C VAL A 242 -16.04 8.17 -47.45
N ALA A 243 -16.58 7.06 -47.92
CA ALA A 243 -17.68 6.34 -47.29
C ALA A 243 -17.34 4.86 -47.20
N ALA A 244 -17.66 4.25 -46.06
CA ALA A 244 -17.81 2.81 -45.95
C ALA A 244 -19.22 2.44 -46.40
N VAL A 245 -19.35 1.51 -47.35
CA VAL A 245 -20.64 1.10 -47.89
C VAL A 245 -20.79 -0.41 -47.73
N GLU A 246 -21.85 -0.83 -47.06
CA GLU A 246 -22.15 -2.23 -46.77
C GLU A 246 -22.48 -2.98 -48.08
N VAL A 247 -21.74 -4.06 -48.32
CA VAL A 247 -21.86 -4.92 -49.52
C VAL A 247 -21.99 -6.40 -49.18
N GLY A 248 -21.58 -6.80 -47.97
CA GLY A 248 -21.61 -8.19 -47.49
C GLY A 248 -22.81 -8.52 -46.61
N PRO A 249 -23.10 -9.82 -46.39
CA PRO A 249 -24.26 -10.27 -45.62
C PRO A 249 -24.13 -10.09 -44.09
N ASN A 250 -22.93 -9.83 -43.57
CA ASN A 250 -22.66 -9.67 -42.13
C ASN A 250 -22.20 -8.24 -41.77
N GLY A 251 -22.42 -7.27 -42.66
CA GLY A 251 -21.99 -5.88 -42.44
C GLY A 251 -20.65 -5.52 -43.08
N GLU A 252 -20.06 -6.39 -43.90
CA GLU A 252 -18.78 -6.11 -44.55
C GLU A 252 -18.92 -4.97 -45.58
N CYS A 253 -17.98 -4.02 -45.55
CA CYS A 253 -18.02 -2.77 -46.30
C CYS A 253 -16.89 -2.65 -47.33
N ASN A 254 -17.19 -1.98 -48.44
CA ASN A 254 -16.20 -1.45 -49.37
C ASN A 254 -16.03 0.05 -49.16
N LEU A 255 -14.83 0.56 -49.42
CA LEU A 255 -14.53 1.99 -49.31
C LEU A 255 -14.75 2.70 -50.64
N TYR A 256 -15.45 3.81 -50.62
CA TYR A 256 -15.75 4.62 -51.79
C TYR A 256 -15.35 6.07 -51.60
N TYR A 257 -14.66 6.60 -52.60
CA TYR A 257 -14.36 8.00 -52.75
C TYR A 257 -15.47 8.71 -53.53
N SER A 258 -15.92 9.86 -53.04
CA SER A 258 -17.02 10.66 -53.62
C SER A 258 -16.89 11.01 -55.11
N GLY A 259 -15.66 11.11 -55.65
CA GLY A 259 -15.40 11.24 -57.09
C GLY A 259 -15.63 12.63 -57.70
N GLY A 260 -16.06 13.61 -56.90
CA GLY A 260 -16.32 14.98 -57.35
C GLY A 260 -16.47 15.95 -56.18
N GLY A 261 -16.00 17.18 -56.37
CA GLY A 261 -16.23 18.28 -55.42
C GLY A 261 -15.71 19.59 -56.02
N GLY A 262 -16.57 20.60 -56.00
CA GLY A 262 -16.29 21.98 -56.35
C GLY A 262 -17.30 22.84 -55.61
N SER A 263 -17.50 24.10 -56.01
CA SER A 263 -18.50 24.99 -55.40
C SER A 263 -19.97 24.56 -55.59
N ASP A 264 -20.24 23.49 -56.34
CA ASP A 264 -21.59 22.97 -56.56
C ASP A 264 -21.82 21.62 -55.84
N PHE A 265 -22.55 21.68 -54.73
CA PHE A 265 -22.98 20.51 -53.94
C PHE A 265 -23.78 19.50 -54.76
N THR A 266 -24.39 19.90 -55.88
CA THR A 266 -25.19 19.00 -56.71
C THR A 266 -24.35 17.96 -57.45
N THR A 267 -23.02 18.12 -57.46
CA THR A 267 -22.07 17.20 -58.10
C THR A 267 -21.42 16.20 -57.14
N TRP A 268 -21.65 16.37 -55.83
CA TRP A 268 -21.11 15.46 -54.82
C TRP A 268 -21.72 14.07 -54.98
N TRP A 269 -20.90 13.04 -54.84
CA TRP A 269 -21.33 11.64 -54.91
C TRP A 269 -22.06 11.23 -56.21
N MET A 270 -21.95 12.01 -57.30
CA MET A 270 -22.59 11.67 -58.59
C MET A 270 -21.88 10.54 -59.36
N ALA A 271 -20.61 10.29 -59.05
CA ALA A 271 -19.79 9.26 -59.69
C ALA A 271 -18.76 8.69 -58.69
N PRO A 272 -19.22 8.03 -57.61
CA PRO A 272 -18.32 7.49 -56.61
C PRO A 272 -17.37 6.47 -57.25
N LYS A 273 -16.12 6.49 -56.81
CA LYS A 273 -15.08 5.56 -57.22
C LYS A 273 -14.72 4.69 -56.03
N GLU A 274 -14.72 3.38 -56.23
CA GLU A 274 -14.22 2.48 -55.20
C GLU A 274 -12.72 2.72 -54.96
N LEU A 275 -12.33 2.85 -53.70
CA LEU A 275 -10.93 2.83 -53.30
C LEU A 275 -10.46 1.38 -53.31
N LYS A 276 -10.03 0.92 -54.48
CA LYS A 276 -9.38 -0.39 -54.64
C LYS A 276 -8.00 -0.36 -54.00
N ILE A 277 -7.74 -1.36 -53.17
CA ILE A 277 -6.45 -1.60 -52.52
C ILE A 277 -5.67 -2.49 -53.47
N PHE A 278 -4.75 -1.87 -54.21
CA PHE A 278 -4.20 -2.45 -55.43
C PHE A 278 -5.31 -2.94 -56.40
N GLU A 279 -5.57 -4.25 -56.46
CA GLU A 279 -6.62 -4.86 -57.29
C GLU A 279 -7.86 -5.34 -56.48
N ASN A 280 -7.79 -5.31 -55.15
CA ASN A 280 -8.80 -5.89 -54.25
C ASN A 280 -9.70 -4.84 -53.59
N SER A 281 -10.87 -5.28 -53.11
CA SER A 281 -11.76 -4.49 -52.25
C SER A 281 -11.37 -4.60 -50.77
N PHE A 282 -11.64 -3.58 -49.96
CA PHE A 282 -11.36 -3.59 -48.51
C PHE A 282 -12.14 -4.68 -47.76
N TYR A 283 -13.44 -4.86 -48.04
CA TYR A 283 -14.31 -5.95 -47.54
C TYR A 283 -14.10 -6.32 -46.05
N LYS A 284 -14.34 -5.35 -45.16
CA LYS A 284 -14.31 -5.51 -43.68
C LYS A 284 -15.49 -4.79 -43.05
N LYS A 285 -15.93 -5.19 -41.86
CA LYS A 285 -16.97 -4.45 -41.14
C LYS A 285 -16.35 -3.19 -40.54
N VAL A 286 -16.80 -2.03 -41.02
CA VAL A 286 -16.27 -0.74 -40.60
C VAL A 286 -17.14 -0.19 -39.47
N ARG A 287 -16.50 0.19 -38.37
CA ARG A 287 -17.14 0.84 -37.21
C ARG A 287 -16.98 2.35 -37.25
N ASP A 288 -15.79 2.80 -37.64
CA ASP A 288 -15.43 4.23 -37.67
C ASP A 288 -14.25 4.49 -38.63
N MET A 289 -14.02 5.75 -38.99
CA MET A 289 -12.92 6.19 -39.86
C MET A 289 -12.41 7.56 -39.44
N ALA A 290 -11.09 7.78 -39.56
CA ALA A 290 -10.46 9.07 -39.29
C ALA A 290 -9.46 9.46 -40.40
N ALA A 291 -9.54 10.68 -40.90
CA ALA A 291 -8.60 11.22 -41.88
C ALA A 291 -7.69 12.31 -41.28
N VAL A 292 -6.38 12.05 -41.23
CA VAL A 292 -5.47 12.87 -40.40
C VAL A 292 -4.75 13.99 -41.17
N VAL A 293 -4.75 13.96 -42.52
CA VAL A 293 -3.94 14.89 -43.33
C VAL A 293 -4.78 15.76 -44.26
N TRP A 294 -4.83 17.06 -43.96
CA TRP A 294 -5.75 18.01 -44.59
C TRP A 294 -5.10 18.90 -45.67
N PHE A 295 -3.78 18.83 -45.91
CA PHE A 295 -3.07 19.78 -46.81
C PHE A 295 -2.16 19.13 -47.87
N ALA A 296 -2.19 17.81 -48.02
CA ALA A 296 -1.31 17.07 -48.91
C ALA A 296 -2.09 16.27 -49.97
N PRO A 297 -1.52 16.01 -51.16
CA PRO A 297 -2.10 15.08 -52.13
C PRO A 297 -2.10 13.63 -51.62
N HIS A 298 -1.35 13.32 -50.56
CA HIS A 298 -1.24 12.00 -49.93
C HIS A 298 -2.11 11.91 -48.67
N ILE A 299 -3.15 11.07 -48.70
CA ILE A 299 -4.10 10.88 -47.60
C ILE A 299 -3.72 9.64 -46.77
N SER A 300 -3.81 9.77 -45.45
CA SER A 300 -3.93 8.64 -44.51
C SER A 300 -5.37 8.58 -44.02
N LEU A 301 -6.03 7.45 -44.28
CA LEU A 301 -7.34 7.13 -43.74
C LEU A 301 -7.17 5.94 -42.79
N TYR A 302 -7.39 6.18 -41.49
CA TYR A 302 -7.48 5.13 -40.50
C TYR A 302 -8.90 4.59 -40.50
N VAL A 303 -9.04 3.26 -40.52
CA VAL A 303 -10.33 2.57 -40.59
C VAL A 303 -10.41 1.59 -39.43
N ALA A 304 -11.31 1.87 -38.50
CA ALA A 304 -11.61 1.01 -37.36
C ALA A 304 -12.54 -0.14 -37.80
N THR A 305 -12.14 -1.36 -37.47
CA THR A 305 -12.88 -2.58 -37.85
C THR A 305 -12.93 -3.57 -36.69
N ASP A 306 -13.75 -4.61 -36.85
CA ASP A 306 -13.80 -5.76 -35.94
C ASP A 306 -12.59 -6.71 -36.04
N GLU A 307 -11.68 -6.46 -36.99
CA GLU A 307 -10.46 -7.25 -37.19
C GLU A 307 -9.16 -6.46 -36.92
N GLY A 308 -9.25 -5.18 -36.61
CA GLY A 308 -8.11 -4.32 -36.29
C GLY A 308 -8.25 -2.91 -36.84
N LEU A 309 -7.17 -2.14 -36.68
CA LEU A 309 -7.03 -0.82 -37.27
C LEU A 309 -6.28 -0.93 -38.60
N PHE A 310 -6.87 -0.40 -39.67
CA PHE A 310 -6.25 -0.39 -40.99
C PHE A 310 -5.89 1.03 -41.41
N LEU A 311 -4.65 1.23 -41.86
CA LEU A 311 -4.21 2.45 -42.51
C LEU A 311 -4.31 2.28 -44.02
N VAL A 312 -5.21 3.03 -44.65
CA VAL A 312 -5.37 3.11 -46.10
C VAL A 312 -4.73 4.41 -46.59
N THR A 313 -3.66 4.29 -47.38
CA THR A 313 -2.96 5.44 -47.97
C THR A 313 -3.19 5.52 -49.46
N PHE A 314 -3.48 6.72 -49.95
CA PHE A 314 -3.70 6.96 -51.38
C PHE A 314 -3.42 8.41 -51.74
N ASP A 315 -3.10 8.62 -53.03
CA ASP A 315 -2.95 9.95 -53.59
C ASP A 315 -4.24 10.37 -54.27
N TYR A 316 -4.61 11.64 -54.19
CA TYR A 316 -5.74 12.18 -54.93
C TYR A 316 -5.39 13.43 -55.74
N ASP A 317 -6.10 13.59 -56.86
CA ASP A 317 -6.15 14.83 -57.62
C ASP A 317 -7.61 15.26 -57.87
N ALA A 318 -7.81 16.31 -58.66
CA ALA A 318 -9.14 16.82 -59.03
C ALA A 318 -10.03 15.81 -59.80
N GLN A 319 -9.45 14.72 -60.33
CA GLN A 319 -10.15 13.65 -61.04
C GLN A 319 -10.36 12.40 -60.17
N GLY A 320 -9.80 12.34 -58.95
CA GLY A 320 -9.98 11.26 -57.97
C GLY A 320 -8.65 10.62 -57.56
N PRO A 321 -8.67 9.39 -57.01
CA PRO A 321 -7.44 8.73 -56.59
C PRO A 321 -6.53 8.44 -57.79
N THR A 322 -5.25 8.83 -57.71
CA THR A 322 -4.27 8.75 -58.81
C THR A 322 -3.23 7.64 -58.61
N ILE A 323 -2.99 7.25 -57.37
CA ILE A 323 -2.18 6.08 -57.00
C ILE A 323 -3.13 5.01 -56.43
N PRO A 324 -2.95 3.71 -56.79
CA PRO A 324 -3.69 2.63 -56.15
C PRO A 324 -3.54 2.73 -54.64
N ALA A 325 -4.64 2.58 -53.90
CA ALA A 325 -4.55 2.62 -52.46
C ALA A 325 -3.66 1.46 -51.99
N SER A 326 -2.78 1.74 -51.03
CA SER A 326 -2.10 0.70 -50.25
C SER A 326 -2.74 0.62 -48.88
N THR A 327 -2.83 -0.60 -48.36
CA THR A 327 -3.38 -0.84 -47.03
C THR A 327 -2.39 -1.62 -46.21
N TYR A 328 -2.19 -1.14 -45.00
CA TYR A 328 -1.37 -1.78 -44.00
C TYR A 328 -2.24 -1.92 -42.76
N GLN A 329 -2.41 -3.16 -42.29
CA GLN A 329 -2.93 -3.37 -40.95
C GLN A 329 -1.88 -2.84 -39.97
N ILE A 330 -2.31 -2.04 -39.00
CA ILE A 330 -1.41 -1.56 -37.95
C ILE A 330 -1.14 -2.72 -37.01
N ASP A 331 -0.10 -3.49 -37.35
CA ASP A 331 0.39 -4.62 -36.58
C ASP A 331 1.45 -4.12 -35.59
N HIS A 332 0.98 -3.66 -34.43
CA HIS A 332 1.83 -3.16 -33.36
C HIS A 332 1.48 -3.90 -32.07
N SER A 333 2.51 -4.23 -31.28
CA SER A 333 2.44 -5.05 -30.06
C SER A 333 1.22 -4.76 -29.13
N PRO A 334 0.77 -3.50 -28.91
CA PRO A 334 -0.40 -3.22 -28.09
C PRO A 334 -1.76 -3.62 -28.70
N PHE A 335 -1.89 -3.67 -30.04
CA PHE A 335 -3.14 -4.03 -30.75
C PHE A 335 -3.28 -5.53 -31.00
N THR A 336 -2.22 -6.31 -30.81
CA THR A 336 -2.17 -7.75 -31.12
C THR A 336 -3.32 -8.54 -30.49
N TYR A 337 -3.73 -8.14 -29.28
CA TYR A 337 -4.73 -8.84 -28.47
C TYR A 337 -6.05 -8.07 -28.35
N ASP A 338 -6.16 -6.94 -29.06
CA ASP A 338 -7.23 -5.97 -28.92
C ASP A 338 -7.66 -5.44 -30.29
N THR A 339 -8.13 -6.39 -31.12
CA THR A 339 -8.38 -6.18 -32.55
C THR A 339 -9.77 -5.62 -32.85
N ASP A 340 -10.72 -5.66 -31.92
CA ASP A 340 -12.05 -5.07 -32.12
C ASP A 340 -12.02 -3.56 -31.82
N VAL A 341 -11.60 -2.79 -32.83
CA VAL A 341 -11.41 -1.34 -32.74
C VAL A 341 -12.77 -0.65 -32.86
N GLN A 342 -13.19 0.03 -31.80
CA GLN A 342 -14.52 0.63 -31.69
C GLN A 342 -14.63 1.97 -32.41
N ALA A 343 -13.67 2.87 -32.18
CA ALA A 343 -13.66 4.22 -32.75
C ALA A 343 -12.24 4.71 -33.03
N VAL A 344 -12.12 5.69 -33.93
CA VAL A 344 -10.88 6.36 -34.25
C VAL A 344 -11.17 7.82 -34.62
N ASP A 345 -10.41 8.76 -34.04
CA ASP A 345 -10.49 10.17 -34.40
C ASP A 345 -9.06 10.75 -34.51
N GLY A 346 -8.84 11.71 -35.41
CA GLY A 346 -7.52 12.18 -35.79
C GLY A 346 -7.43 13.68 -35.99
N ARG A 347 -6.26 14.26 -35.65
CA ARG A 347 -6.00 15.67 -35.92
C ARG A 347 -4.53 16.01 -36.23
N TYR A 348 -4.37 17.03 -37.08
CA TYR A 348 -3.10 17.64 -37.43
C TYR A 348 -2.47 18.47 -36.31
N VAL A 349 -1.20 18.19 -35.96
CA VAL A 349 -0.44 18.99 -34.99
C VAL A 349 1.04 19.12 -35.40
N SER A 350 1.41 20.35 -35.78
CA SER A 350 2.77 20.86 -36.01
C SER A 350 3.31 20.78 -37.46
N ARG A 351 3.79 21.94 -37.93
CA ARG A 351 4.76 22.03 -39.02
C ARG A 351 6.14 21.97 -38.41
N GLY A 352 6.91 20.94 -38.72
CA GLY A 352 8.33 20.99 -38.47
C GLY A 352 8.95 22.10 -39.32
N PHE A 353 9.63 23.08 -38.72
CA PHE A 353 10.54 23.91 -39.51
C PHE A 353 11.66 22.98 -39.98
N TYR A 354 11.83 22.86 -41.31
CA TYR A 354 12.87 22.03 -41.92
C TYR A 354 14.20 22.16 -41.14
N PRO A 355 14.82 21.06 -40.70
CA PRO A 355 14.68 19.67 -41.17
C PRO A 355 13.73 18.77 -40.33
N ILE A 356 12.83 19.33 -39.54
CA ILE A 356 11.96 18.55 -38.64
C ILE A 356 10.78 17.93 -39.43
N PRO A 357 10.53 16.60 -39.36
CA PRO A 357 9.37 15.93 -39.96
C PRO A 357 8.03 16.45 -39.44
N ASP A 358 6.98 16.38 -40.26
CA ASP A 358 5.61 16.65 -39.81
C ASP A 358 5.08 15.45 -39.02
N THR A 359 4.29 15.72 -37.98
CA THR A 359 3.72 14.70 -37.09
C THR A 359 2.20 14.85 -37.01
N PHE A 360 1.49 13.73 -36.97
CA PHE A 360 0.04 13.66 -36.95
C PHE A 360 -0.40 12.73 -35.83
N TYR A 361 -1.43 13.12 -35.08
CA TYR A 361 -1.90 12.33 -33.93
C TYR A 361 -3.32 11.83 -34.17
N SER A 362 -3.60 10.62 -33.70
CA SER A 362 -4.93 10.05 -33.69
C SER A 362 -5.16 9.28 -32.39
N MET A 363 -6.40 9.22 -31.95
CA MET A 363 -6.83 8.38 -30.86
C MET A 363 -7.63 7.21 -31.41
N VAL A 364 -7.43 6.05 -30.79
CA VAL A 364 -8.10 4.81 -31.16
C VAL A 364 -8.64 4.21 -29.90
N SER A 365 -9.91 3.84 -29.91
CA SER A 365 -10.50 3.05 -28.83
C SER A 365 -10.79 1.63 -29.26
N THR A 366 -10.69 0.73 -28.30
CA THR A 366 -11.07 -0.67 -28.44
C THR A 366 -12.00 -1.06 -27.30
N ASN A 367 -12.31 -2.35 -27.20
CA ASN A 367 -13.08 -2.86 -26.06
C ASN A 367 -12.33 -2.77 -24.73
N TYR A 368 -11.02 -2.62 -24.78
CA TYR A 368 -10.15 -2.89 -23.65
C TYR A 368 -9.19 -1.73 -23.33
N ASN A 369 -8.78 -0.94 -24.32
CA ASN A 369 -7.79 0.15 -24.19
C ASN A 369 -8.04 1.34 -25.11
N ILE A 370 -7.29 2.41 -24.85
CA ILE A 370 -7.17 3.58 -25.73
C ILE A 370 -5.71 3.77 -26.12
N TYR A 371 -5.49 3.94 -27.42
CA TYR A 371 -4.18 4.15 -28.02
C TYR A 371 -4.09 5.52 -28.67
N GLU A 372 -2.91 6.15 -28.54
CA GLU A 372 -2.50 7.28 -29.35
C GLU A 372 -1.62 6.78 -30.49
N LEU A 373 -2.00 7.12 -31.71
CA LEU A 373 -1.18 6.96 -32.90
C LEU A 373 -0.43 8.26 -33.15
N LYS A 374 0.83 8.14 -33.52
CA LYS A 374 1.69 9.22 -33.94
C LYS A 374 2.32 8.88 -35.28
N GLU A 375 1.74 9.43 -36.34
CA GLU A 375 2.21 9.26 -37.71
C GLU A 375 3.24 10.33 -38.05
N ILE A 376 4.42 9.90 -38.53
CA ILE A 376 5.55 10.77 -38.88
C ILE A 376 5.72 10.78 -40.39
N ARG A 377 5.91 11.97 -40.99
CA ARG A 377 6.03 12.13 -42.46
C ARG A 377 7.26 12.93 -42.88
N THR A 378 7.78 12.62 -44.07
CA THR A 378 8.63 13.58 -44.81
C THR A 378 7.74 14.69 -45.37
N ASP A 379 7.97 15.95 -45.00
CA ASP A 379 7.38 17.18 -45.57
C ASP A 379 6.80 17.05 -47.00
N PRO A 380 5.49 17.24 -47.26
CA PRO A 380 4.30 16.59 -46.70
C PRO A 380 3.83 15.45 -47.63
N GLY A 381 4.64 14.40 -47.73
CA GLY A 381 4.54 13.31 -48.71
C GLY A 381 4.26 11.95 -48.06
N THR A 382 5.32 11.18 -47.83
CA THR A 382 5.26 9.77 -47.46
C THR A 382 5.20 9.55 -45.94
N VAL A 383 4.37 8.60 -45.50
CA VAL A 383 4.40 8.05 -44.14
C VAL A 383 5.73 7.35 -43.91
N LEU A 384 6.51 7.85 -42.96
CA LEU A 384 7.79 7.28 -42.55
C LEU A 384 7.60 6.21 -41.48
N ASP A 385 6.75 6.50 -40.51
CA ASP A 385 6.57 5.71 -39.29
C ASP A 385 5.20 6.01 -38.69
N VAL A 386 4.61 5.01 -38.03
CA VAL A 386 3.39 5.16 -37.22
C VAL A 386 3.71 4.55 -35.86
N GLN A 387 3.83 5.41 -34.86
CA GLN A 387 4.12 5.01 -33.49
C GLN A 387 2.81 4.84 -32.73
N VAL A 388 2.65 3.73 -32.02
CA VAL A 388 1.47 3.47 -31.19
C VAL A 388 1.87 3.54 -29.73
N SER A 389 1.12 4.28 -28.92
CA SER A 389 1.33 4.39 -27.48
C SER A 389 0.01 4.16 -26.75
N GLU A 390 0.00 3.31 -25.72
CA GLU A 390 -1.13 3.22 -24.80
C GLU A 390 -1.15 4.47 -23.93
N ILE A 391 -2.31 5.14 -23.81
CA ILE A 391 -2.43 6.44 -23.11
C ILE A 391 -3.32 6.39 -21.87
N VAL A 392 -3.76 5.20 -21.44
CA VAL A 392 -4.70 5.00 -20.32
C VAL A 392 -4.08 4.34 -19.08
N SER A 393 -2.74 4.19 -19.02
CA SER A 393 -2.04 3.76 -17.80
C SER A 393 -2.46 4.68 -16.63
N GLY A 394 -3.40 4.24 -15.77
CA GLY A 394 -3.92 5.09 -14.69
C GLY A 394 -5.45 5.22 -14.44
N THR A 395 -6.37 4.58 -15.18
CA THR A 395 -7.84 4.77 -15.03
C THR A 395 -8.82 3.60 -14.68
N TYR A 396 -8.85 3.00 -13.48
CA TYR A 396 -9.94 2.14 -12.86
C TYR A 396 -9.63 1.07 -11.80
N PRO A 397 -10.20 -0.14 -11.70
CA PRO A 397 -9.40 -1.33 -11.36
C PRO A 397 -9.99 -2.67 -11.84
N SER A 398 -9.17 -3.70 -12.02
CA SER A 398 -9.65 -5.06 -12.36
C SER A 398 -9.57 -6.03 -11.18
N ASN A 399 -10.53 -6.95 -11.13
CA ASN A 399 -10.56 -8.06 -10.17
C ASN A 399 -9.40 -9.01 -10.45
N VAL A 400 -8.35 -8.97 -9.64
CA VAL A 400 -7.15 -9.82 -9.78
C VAL A 400 -7.45 -11.17 -9.17
N THR A 401 -7.54 -12.20 -9.99
CA THR A 401 -7.87 -13.57 -9.57
C THR A 401 -6.62 -14.43 -9.41
N GLY A 402 -5.56 -14.14 -10.16
CA GLY A 402 -4.24 -14.78 -10.05
C GLY A 402 -3.11 -13.76 -10.07
N LEU A 403 -2.00 -14.10 -9.42
CA LEU A 403 -0.86 -13.22 -9.23
C LEU A 403 0.43 -14.04 -9.21
N SER A 404 1.44 -13.57 -9.94
CA SER A 404 2.81 -14.09 -9.89
C SER A 404 3.82 -12.95 -9.83
N PHE A 405 4.76 -13.05 -8.89
CA PHE A 405 5.79 -12.04 -8.64
C PHE A 405 7.19 -12.62 -8.95
N PRO A 406 7.55 -12.74 -10.24
CA PRO A 406 8.80 -13.34 -10.67
C PRO A 406 10.04 -12.67 -10.07
N GLY A 407 11.08 -13.48 -9.92
CA GLY A 407 12.42 -13.04 -9.59
C GLY A 407 13.26 -12.84 -10.85
N THR A 408 14.20 -11.90 -10.81
CA THR A 408 15.27 -11.72 -11.78
C THR A 408 16.51 -12.45 -11.25
N TYR A 409 17.42 -12.88 -12.12
CA TYR A 409 18.60 -13.58 -11.64
C TYR A 409 19.55 -12.60 -10.90
N PRO A 410 20.21 -12.99 -9.79
CA PRO A 410 21.04 -12.08 -8.97
C PRO A 410 22.18 -11.36 -9.70
N ASP A 411 22.51 -11.80 -10.91
CA ASP A 411 23.68 -11.36 -11.67
C ASP A 411 23.35 -10.25 -12.69
N GLN A 412 22.07 -9.90 -12.87
CA GLN A 412 21.64 -8.79 -13.74
C GLN A 412 21.12 -7.65 -12.87
N ASP A 413 21.82 -6.52 -12.90
CA ASP A 413 21.50 -5.19 -12.33
C ASP A 413 20.55 -5.20 -11.09
N PRO A 414 20.99 -4.81 -9.88
CA PRO A 414 20.08 -4.65 -8.74
C PRO A 414 18.93 -3.63 -8.96
N ASN A 415 18.92 -2.91 -10.10
CA ASN A 415 17.81 -2.10 -10.59
C ASN A 415 17.02 -2.77 -11.74
N HIS A 416 17.11 -4.08 -11.92
CA HIS A 416 16.36 -4.81 -12.94
C HIS A 416 14.89 -4.87 -12.55
N ASP A 417 14.05 -4.51 -13.52
CA ASP A 417 12.60 -4.34 -13.45
C ASP A 417 11.94 -5.45 -12.63
N GLN A 418 11.22 -5.07 -11.59
CA GLN A 418 10.38 -6.01 -10.86
C GLN A 418 9.06 -6.15 -11.59
N GLU A 419 8.93 -7.25 -12.30
CA GLU A 419 7.74 -7.53 -13.08
C GLU A 419 6.70 -8.25 -12.21
N VAL A 420 5.44 -7.89 -12.41
CA VAL A 420 4.31 -8.55 -11.76
C VAL A 420 3.37 -8.99 -12.86
N PHE A 421 3.02 -10.27 -12.87
CA PHE A 421 1.97 -10.79 -13.73
C PHE A 421 0.68 -10.95 -12.93
N THR A 422 -0.40 -10.45 -13.49
CA THR A 422 -1.75 -10.67 -12.96
C THR A 422 -2.61 -11.28 -14.04
N VAL A 423 -3.53 -12.13 -13.61
CA VAL A 423 -4.69 -12.49 -14.41
C VAL A 423 -5.93 -11.94 -13.72
N SER A 424 -6.84 -11.38 -14.53
CA SER A 424 -8.11 -10.82 -14.10
C SER A 424 -9.27 -11.44 -14.87
N ASP A 425 -10.49 -11.05 -14.54
CA ASP A 425 -11.69 -11.43 -15.30
C ASP A 425 -11.64 -10.97 -16.77
N ASN A 426 -10.78 -10.01 -17.11
CA ASN A 426 -10.75 -9.37 -18.42
C ASN A 426 -9.50 -9.72 -19.25
N GLY A 427 -8.44 -10.25 -18.64
CA GLY A 427 -7.20 -10.59 -19.37
C GLY A 427 -5.95 -10.70 -18.50
N ILE A 428 -4.81 -10.80 -19.18
CA ILE A 428 -3.47 -10.98 -18.62
C ILE A 428 -2.75 -9.64 -18.68
N ILE A 429 -2.30 -9.16 -17.52
CA ILE A 429 -1.61 -7.88 -17.42
C ILE A 429 -0.24 -8.08 -16.80
N LYS A 430 0.73 -7.38 -17.36
CA LYS A 430 2.09 -7.31 -16.87
C LYS A 430 2.41 -5.90 -16.38
N ASN A 431 3.12 -5.81 -15.26
CA ASN A 431 3.74 -4.58 -14.82
C ASN A 431 5.20 -4.52 -15.25
N HIS A 432 5.59 -3.44 -15.94
CA HIS A 432 6.98 -3.09 -16.19
C HIS A 432 7.41 -1.94 -15.27
N ASN A 433 7.72 -2.23 -14.00
CA ASN A 433 8.21 -1.22 -13.05
C ASN A 433 9.71 -1.33 -12.84
N ARG A 434 10.45 -0.43 -13.48
CA ARG A 434 11.92 -0.36 -13.37
C ARG A 434 12.40 0.22 -12.04
N ASP A 435 11.67 1.19 -11.49
CA ASP A 435 12.18 2.06 -10.42
C ASP A 435 11.23 2.17 -9.22
N HIS A 436 10.19 1.35 -9.12
CA HIS A 436 9.10 1.41 -8.13
C HIS A 436 8.30 2.73 -8.09
N THR A 437 8.66 3.72 -8.90
CA THR A 437 8.14 5.10 -8.81
C THR A 437 7.02 5.40 -9.80
N ASP A 438 6.88 4.60 -10.86
CA ASP A 438 5.84 4.75 -11.88
C ASP A 438 5.49 3.39 -12.50
N PRO A 439 4.49 2.67 -11.96
CA PRO A 439 4.10 1.36 -12.48
C PRO A 439 3.44 1.47 -13.85
N LYS A 440 4.09 0.91 -14.87
CA LYS A 440 3.51 0.78 -16.22
C LYS A 440 2.86 -0.58 -16.38
N TRP A 441 1.56 -0.63 -16.13
CA TRP A 441 0.76 -1.80 -16.44
C TRP A 441 0.44 -1.82 -17.92
N GLN A 442 0.59 -2.99 -18.53
CA GLN A 442 0.26 -3.24 -19.92
C GLN A 442 -0.48 -4.55 -20.04
N MET A 443 -1.51 -4.55 -20.86
CA MET A 443 -2.16 -5.78 -21.26
C MET A 443 -1.29 -6.51 -22.24
N VAL A 444 -0.98 -7.76 -21.89
CA VAL A 444 -0.03 -8.57 -22.65
C VAL A 444 -0.71 -9.79 -23.28
N GLY A 445 -1.94 -10.12 -22.87
CA GLY A 445 -2.71 -11.20 -23.45
C GLY A 445 -4.11 -11.31 -22.86
N ILE A 446 -4.88 -12.27 -23.37
CA ILE A 446 -6.21 -12.66 -22.87
C ILE A 446 -6.14 -14.10 -22.36
N ALA A 447 -6.94 -14.44 -21.35
CA ALA A 447 -6.93 -15.75 -20.74
C ALA A 447 -7.79 -16.80 -21.49
N ASN A 448 -8.26 -16.47 -22.71
CA ASN A 448 -9.09 -17.33 -23.56
C ASN A 448 -8.63 -17.32 -25.03
N ASP A 449 -9.13 -18.26 -25.83
CA ASP A 449 -9.01 -18.20 -27.28
C ASP A 449 -9.96 -17.11 -27.81
N ALA A 450 -9.52 -16.31 -28.78
CA ALA A 450 -10.24 -15.14 -29.30
C ALA A 450 -11.60 -15.46 -29.99
N THR A 451 -12.13 -16.69 -29.87
CA THR A 451 -13.25 -17.21 -30.68
C THR A 451 -14.54 -17.54 -29.90
N GLY A 452 -14.65 -17.16 -28.62
CA GLY A 452 -15.96 -16.84 -28.02
C GLY A 452 -16.45 -17.73 -26.87
N SER A 453 -15.78 -17.68 -25.71
CA SER A 453 -16.42 -18.01 -24.43
C SER A 453 -16.00 -17.05 -23.33
N ASP A 454 -16.95 -16.64 -22.50
CA ASP A 454 -16.72 -15.87 -21.27
C ASP A 454 -15.96 -16.76 -20.27
N MET A 455 -14.63 -16.75 -20.33
CA MET A 455 -13.77 -17.47 -19.40
C MET A 455 -13.15 -16.53 -18.39
N LEU A 456 -13.16 -16.93 -17.13
CA LEU A 456 -12.53 -16.21 -16.03
C LEU A 456 -11.11 -16.73 -15.84
N GLY A 457 -10.11 -15.86 -15.87
CA GLY A 457 -8.76 -16.21 -15.45
C GLY A 457 -8.74 -16.67 -13.99
N THR A 458 -7.95 -17.70 -13.68
CA THR A 458 -7.95 -18.32 -12.35
C THR A 458 -6.60 -18.28 -11.66
N ASP A 459 -5.50 -18.41 -12.41
CA ASP A 459 -4.17 -18.41 -11.83
C ASP A 459 -3.10 -18.07 -12.87
N VAL A 460 -1.95 -17.59 -12.42
CA VAL A 460 -0.77 -17.33 -13.24
C VAL A 460 0.48 -17.80 -12.52
N ALA A 461 1.39 -18.44 -13.26
CA ALA A 461 2.69 -18.88 -12.76
C ALA A 461 3.79 -18.45 -13.74
N THR A 462 4.91 -18.00 -13.19
CA THR A 462 6.09 -17.58 -13.97
C THR A 462 7.32 -18.36 -13.54
N LEU A 463 8.18 -18.69 -14.50
CA LEU A 463 9.48 -19.32 -14.29
C LEU A 463 10.54 -18.57 -15.09
N VAL A 464 11.57 -18.08 -14.41
CA VAL A 464 12.79 -17.56 -15.05
C VAL A 464 13.91 -18.57 -14.84
N THR A 465 14.47 -19.09 -15.93
CA THR A 465 15.56 -20.09 -15.87
C THR A 465 16.91 -19.43 -15.61
N GLU A 466 17.91 -20.23 -15.23
CA GLU A 466 19.30 -19.76 -15.05
C GLU A 466 19.88 -19.07 -16.30
N ASN A 467 19.36 -19.40 -17.49
CA ASN A 467 19.80 -18.81 -18.76
C ASN A 467 19.07 -17.50 -19.12
N GLY A 468 18.15 -17.05 -18.26
CA GLY A 468 17.33 -15.86 -18.50
C GLY A 468 16.14 -16.09 -19.42
N GLU A 469 15.78 -17.35 -19.72
CA GLU A 469 14.53 -17.67 -20.43
C GLU A 469 13.35 -17.54 -19.46
N ALA A 470 12.30 -16.83 -19.86
CA ALA A 470 11.13 -16.56 -19.04
C ALA A 470 9.88 -17.23 -19.64
N PHE A 471 9.26 -18.10 -18.83
CA PHE A 471 8.05 -18.82 -19.20
C PHE A 471 6.90 -18.38 -18.31
N THR A 472 5.72 -18.24 -18.91
CA THR A 472 4.50 -17.87 -18.19
C THR A 472 3.36 -18.82 -18.57
N LEU A 473 2.64 -19.29 -17.55
CA LEU A 473 1.41 -20.07 -17.69
C LEU A 473 0.26 -19.28 -17.08
N VAL A 474 -0.85 -19.18 -17.79
CA VAL A 474 -2.11 -18.64 -17.27
C VAL A 474 -3.20 -19.68 -17.43
N SER A 475 -3.94 -19.91 -16.36
CA SER A 475 -5.13 -20.76 -16.39
C SER A 475 -6.41 -19.94 -16.39
N SER A 476 -7.45 -20.49 -17.00
CA SER A 476 -8.81 -19.94 -16.99
C SER A 476 -9.87 -21.03 -16.92
N LYS A 477 -11.09 -20.62 -16.56
CA LYS A 477 -12.27 -21.49 -16.53
C LYS A 477 -13.52 -20.83 -17.14
N GLY A 478 -14.26 -21.60 -17.92
CA GLY A 478 -15.64 -21.34 -18.30
C GLY A 478 -16.63 -22.10 -17.39
N GLU A 479 -17.87 -22.25 -17.83
CA GLU A 479 -18.90 -23.01 -17.08
C GLU A 479 -18.57 -24.51 -16.95
N THR A 480 -17.92 -25.08 -17.97
CA THR A 480 -17.67 -26.52 -18.06
C THR A 480 -16.27 -26.89 -18.55
N ASP A 481 -15.47 -25.91 -18.96
CA ASP A 481 -14.15 -26.11 -19.55
C ASP A 481 -13.13 -25.11 -18.98
N GLY A 482 -11.87 -25.27 -19.35
CA GLY A 482 -10.79 -24.36 -18.97
C GLY A 482 -9.71 -24.32 -20.03
N ARG A 483 -8.81 -23.34 -19.95
CA ARG A 483 -7.68 -23.19 -20.86
C ARG A 483 -6.37 -22.98 -20.12
N ILE A 484 -5.27 -23.37 -20.76
CA ILE A 484 -3.91 -22.98 -20.37
C ILE A 484 -3.31 -22.17 -21.51
N MET A 485 -3.06 -20.89 -21.24
CA MET A 485 -2.30 -20.00 -22.12
C MET A 485 -0.83 -20.05 -21.71
N TYR A 486 0.03 -20.15 -22.70
CA TYR A 486 1.48 -20.28 -22.55
C TYR A 486 2.21 -19.16 -23.29
N SER A 487 3.27 -18.65 -22.67
CA SER A 487 4.22 -17.73 -23.28
C SER A 487 5.66 -18.20 -22.99
N SER A 488 6.51 -18.22 -24.02
CA SER A 488 7.96 -18.45 -23.91
C SER A 488 8.81 -17.17 -23.96
N GLU A 489 8.15 -16.02 -24.11
CA GLU A 489 8.79 -14.73 -24.35
C GLU A 489 8.23 -13.68 -23.37
N ASP A 490 8.09 -14.06 -22.10
CA ASP A 490 7.81 -13.09 -21.04
C ASP A 490 6.50 -12.28 -21.22
N GLY A 491 5.49 -12.92 -21.79
CA GLY A 491 4.18 -12.38 -22.07
C GLY A 491 4.04 -11.66 -23.41
N ILE A 492 5.08 -11.62 -24.27
CA ILE A 492 5.00 -10.94 -25.57
C ILE A 492 4.06 -11.67 -26.53
N THR A 493 4.17 -13.00 -26.60
CA THR A 493 3.35 -13.89 -27.44
C THR A 493 2.64 -14.95 -26.62
N TRP A 494 1.40 -15.29 -27.01
CA TRP A 494 0.59 -16.29 -26.30
C TRP A 494 0.06 -17.38 -27.23
N GLU A 495 0.15 -18.61 -26.76
CA GLU A 495 -0.40 -19.79 -27.42
C GLU A 495 -1.28 -20.59 -26.45
N GLU A 496 -2.34 -21.19 -26.96
CA GLU A 496 -3.20 -22.09 -26.18
C GLU A 496 -2.63 -23.52 -26.24
N HIS A 497 -2.38 -24.10 -25.07
CA HIS A 497 -1.81 -25.45 -24.93
C HIS A 497 -2.57 -26.22 -23.84
N SER A 498 -3.90 -26.27 -23.94
CA SER A 498 -4.72 -26.99 -22.95
C SER A 498 -4.64 -28.51 -23.16
N PRO A 499 -4.95 -29.32 -22.14
CA PRO A 499 -5.05 -30.76 -22.30
C PRO A 499 -6.13 -31.18 -23.33
N ASP A 500 -5.79 -32.15 -24.19
CA ASP A 500 -6.67 -32.70 -25.26
C ASP A 500 -7.94 -33.44 -24.75
N ASP A 501 -8.23 -33.45 -23.44
CA ASP A 501 -9.42 -34.09 -22.87
C ASP A 501 -10.70 -33.22 -22.93
N GLY A 502 -10.55 -31.95 -23.33
CA GLY A 502 -11.58 -31.16 -24.00
C GLY A 502 -12.75 -30.65 -23.16
N ALA A 503 -12.80 -30.83 -21.84
CA ALA A 503 -13.87 -30.30 -20.98
C ALA A 503 -13.56 -30.32 -19.47
N SER A 504 -12.39 -29.82 -19.06
CA SER A 504 -12.00 -29.82 -17.64
C SER A 504 -11.68 -28.40 -17.16
N ILE A 505 -12.39 -27.93 -16.14
CA ILE A 505 -12.09 -26.67 -15.44
C ILE A 505 -10.67 -26.73 -14.88
N ILE A 506 -9.89 -25.67 -15.09
CA ILE A 506 -8.53 -25.50 -14.56
C ILE A 506 -8.57 -24.30 -13.62
N ASN A 507 -8.14 -24.49 -12.38
CA ASN A 507 -8.15 -23.46 -11.35
C ASN A 507 -6.75 -22.93 -11.01
N SER A 508 -5.71 -23.75 -11.18
CA SER A 508 -4.36 -23.39 -10.78
C SER A 508 -3.29 -24.03 -11.66
N VAL A 509 -2.18 -23.32 -11.81
CA VAL A 509 -0.98 -23.75 -12.53
C VAL A 509 0.25 -23.43 -11.68
N SER A 510 1.28 -24.27 -11.74
CA SER A 510 2.52 -24.05 -11.01
C SER A 510 3.70 -24.71 -11.73
N PHE A 511 4.82 -23.98 -11.83
CA PHE A 511 6.08 -24.54 -12.35
C PHE A 511 6.82 -25.32 -11.27
N ASP A 512 7.50 -26.39 -11.68
CA ASP A 512 8.50 -27.04 -10.85
C ASP A 512 9.80 -26.19 -10.88
N PRO A 513 10.23 -25.63 -9.75
CA PRO A 513 11.38 -24.72 -9.67
C PRO A 513 12.71 -25.48 -9.70
N VAL A 514 12.65 -26.82 -9.66
CA VAL A 514 13.80 -27.71 -9.54
C VAL A 514 14.06 -28.42 -10.86
N LEU A 515 12.99 -28.82 -11.56
CA LEU A 515 13.05 -29.48 -12.85
C LEU A 515 12.62 -28.56 -13.99
N ALA A 516 13.61 -28.14 -14.78
CA ALA A 516 13.36 -27.52 -16.08
C ALA A 516 12.43 -28.41 -16.93
N GLY A 517 11.41 -27.81 -17.55
CA GLY A 517 10.40 -28.50 -18.34
C GLY A 517 9.15 -28.89 -17.56
N LYS A 518 9.19 -29.00 -16.23
CA LYS A 518 8.04 -29.50 -15.47
C LYS A 518 7.13 -28.39 -14.97
N ALA A 519 5.83 -28.59 -15.14
CA ALA A 519 4.78 -27.80 -14.54
C ALA A 519 3.53 -28.66 -14.34
N TYR A 520 2.62 -28.16 -13.50
CA TYR A 520 1.40 -28.85 -13.11
C TYR A 520 0.21 -27.92 -13.25
N ALA A 521 -0.93 -28.51 -13.62
CA ALA A 521 -2.21 -27.84 -13.68
C ALA A 521 -3.24 -28.64 -12.88
N ALA A 522 -4.11 -27.95 -12.16
CA ALA A 522 -5.10 -28.56 -11.27
C ALA A 522 -6.46 -27.87 -11.37
N GLY A 523 -7.52 -28.67 -11.27
CA GLY A 523 -8.90 -28.22 -11.33
C GLY A 523 -9.85 -29.40 -11.16
N ILE A 524 -10.73 -29.67 -12.12
CA ILE A 524 -11.47 -30.95 -12.18
C ILE A 524 -10.60 -31.98 -12.90
N GLY A 525 -9.47 -32.31 -12.28
CA GLY A 525 -8.41 -33.11 -12.89
C GLY A 525 -7.03 -32.60 -12.48
N VAL A 526 -6.01 -33.36 -12.84
CA VAL A 526 -4.61 -32.99 -12.65
C VAL A 526 -3.82 -33.38 -13.88
N TRP A 527 -3.00 -32.45 -14.37
CA TRP A 527 -2.14 -32.64 -15.52
C TRP A 527 -0.70 -32.24 -15.21
N GLN A 528 0.23 -32.88 -15.89
CA GLN A 528 1.65 -32.55 -15.88
C GLN A 528 2.14 -32.34 -17.31
N THR A 529 3.08 -31.41 -17.42
CA THR A 529 3.92 -31.21 -18.60
C THR A 529 5.36 -31.57 -18.26
N ASP A 530 6.12 -32.02 -19.27
CA ASP A 530 7.57 -32.19 -19.21
C ASP A 530 8.31 -31.24 -20.17
N ASP A 531 7.60 -30.31 -20.83
CA ASP A 531 8.13 -29.35 -21.81
C ASP A 531 7.64 -27.89 -21.61
N ASN A 532 7.63 -27.43 -20.36
CA ASN A 532 7.27 -26.07 -19.92
C ASN A 532 5.82 -25.64 -20.21
N GLY A 533 4.92 -26.59 -20.51
CA GLY A 533 3.49 -26.32 -20.67
C GLY A 533 2.98 -26.46 -22.09
N LEU A 534 3.79 -26.99 -23.01
CA LEU A 534 3.39 -27.23 -24.40
C LEU A 534 2.53 -28.49 -24.53
N ASN A 535 2.84 -29.56 -23.79
CA ASN A 535 2.09 -30.81 -23.85
C ASN A 535 1.70 -31.31 -22.47
N TRP A 536 0.41 -31.54 -22.27
CA TRP A 536 -0.15 -31.94 -20.98
C TRP A 536 -0.63 -33.39 -20.98
N SER A 537 -0.21 -34.13 -19.97
CA SER A 537 -0.61 -35.51 -19.71
C SER A 537 -1.45 -35.59 -18.45
N ASN A 538 -2.63 -36.20 -18.56
CA ASN A 538 -3.51 -36.41 -17.39
C ASN A 538 -2.87 -37.40 -16.41
N MET A 539 -2.70 -36.98 -15.16
CA MET A 539 -2.12 -37.79 -14.08
C MET A 539 -3.17 -38.55 -13.26
N TRP A 540 -4.43 -38.13 -13.32
CA TRP A 540 -5.51 -38.62 -12.49
C TRP A 540 -6.32 -39.71 -13.22
N GLY A 541 -5.87 -40.96 -13.13
CA GLY A 541 -6.44 -42.11 -13.86
C GLY A 541 -7.89 -42.54 -13.51
N SER A 542 -8.69 -41.71 -12.81
CA SER A 542 -10.07 -42.02 -12.42
C SER A 542 -11.08 -41.14 -13.17
N THR A 543 -12.29 -41.65 -13.43
CA THR A 543 -13.35 -40.94 -14.18
C THR A 543 -14.07 -39.83 -13.39
N SER A 544 -13.65 -39.50 -12.16
CA SER A 544 -14.26 -38.43 -11.34
C SER A 544 -13.26 -37.87 -10.32
N PRO A 545 -12.29 -37.04 -10.76
CA PRO A 545 -11.38 -36.34 -9.85
C PRO A 545 -12.13 -35.40 -8.89
N PRO A 546 -11.64 -35.21 -7.64
CA PRO A 546 -12.12 -34.12 -6.79
C PRO A 546 -11.72 -32.76 -7.41
N PRO A 547 -12.48 -31.68 -7.13
CA PRO A 547 -12.09 -30.34 -7.57
C PRO A 547 -10.91 -29.84 -6.74
N PHE A 548 -9.80 -29.55 -7.40
CA PHE A 548 -8.62 -28.89 -6.84
C PHE A 548 -8.70 -27.39 -7.07
N ASN A 549 -8.40 -26.61 -6.04
CA ASN A 549 -8.34 -25.15 -6.09
C ASN A 549 -6.91 -24.65 -6.34
N ASP A 550 -5.89 -25.41 -5.89
CA ASP A 550 -4.50 -24.98 -5.95
C ASP A 550 -3.52 -26.15 -6.11
N VAL A 551 -2.36 -25.86 -6.72
CA VAL A 551 -1.24 -26.79 -6.87
C VAL A 551 0.09 -26.10 -6.55
N ILE A 552 0.96 -26.80 -5.82
CA ILE A 552 2.33 -26.34 -5.57
C ILE A 552 3.32 -27.51 -5.58
N SER A 553 4.51 -27.27 -6.15
CA SER A 553 5.61 -28.23 -6.17
C SER A 553 6.62 -27.98 -5.04
N ASP A 554 7.17 -29.04 -4.46
CA ASP A 554 8.26 -28.95 -3.48
C ASP A 554 9.61 -28.60 -4.13
N TRP A 555 10.43 -27.81 -3.42
CA TRP A 555 11.76 -27.34 -3.85
C TRP A 555 12.91 -28.34 -3.55
N ASN A 556 12.62 -29.58 -3.14
CA ASN A 556 13.67 -30.52 -2.70
C ASN A 556 14.32 -31.31 -3.85
N TYR A 557 15.62 -31.10 -4.07
CA TYR A 557 16.43 -31.90 -5.00
C TYR A 557 16.84 -33.29 -4.46
N GLN A 558 16.71 -33.54 -3.14
CA GLN A 558 17.31 -34.71 -2.47
C GLN A 558 16.32 -35.72 -1.86
N LEU A 559 15.02 -35.41 -1.80
CA LEU A 559 13.98 -36.35 -1.36
C LEU A 559 13.15 -36.85 -2.55
N GLU A 560 12.46 -37.99 -2.37
CA GLU A 560 11.40 -38.42 -3.27
C GLU A 560 10.42 -37.24 -3.43
N ARG A 561 10.27 -36.72 -4.65
CA ARG A 561 9.61 -35.45 -4.90
C ARG A 561 8.10 -35.55 -4.70
N ASN A 562 7.58 -34.58 -3.95
CA ASN A 562 6.20 -34.48 -3.55
C ASN A 562 5.56 -33.28 -4.24
N TYR A 563 4.41 -33.52 -4.86
CA TYR A 563 3.57 -32.47 -5.43
C TYR A 563 2.27 -32.41 -4.67
N TYR A 564 1.86 -31.21 -4.26
CA TYR A 564 0.72 -31.00 -3.39
C TYR A 564 -0.43 -30.40 -4.18
N PHE A 565 -1.56 -31.09 -4.14
CA PHE A 565 -2.80 -30.69 -4.79
C PHE A 565 -3.87 -30.55 -3.73
N ALA A 566 -4.50 -29.38 -3.64
CA ALA A 566 -5.48 -29.07 -2.61
C ALA A 566 -6.80 -28.57 -3.19
N GLY A 567 -7.92 -29.06 -2.64
CA GLY A 567 -9.28 -28.57 -2.93
C GLY A 567 -10.37 -29.40 -2.25
N GLY A 568 -11.64 -29.22 -2.63
CA GLY A 568 -12.74 -29.95 -2.00
C GLY A 568 -14.16 -29.79 -2.55
N SER A 569 -14.82 -30.93 -2.79
CA SER A 569 -16.17 -31.21 -2.25
C SER A 569 -16.35 -32.73 -2.06
N GLY A 570 -16.56 -33.19 -0.82
CA GLY A 570 -17.07 -34.55 -0.52
C GLY A 570 -16.15 -35.60 0.13
N ASN A 571 -14.89 -35.29 0.47
CA ASN A 571 -14.03 -35.90 1.50
C ASN A 571 -12.66 -35.24 1.33
N VAL A 572 -12.35 -34.28 2.21
CA VAL A 572 -11.21 -33.35 2.10
C VAL A 572 -9.90 -34.03 1.70
N THR A 573 -9.30 -33.59 0.59
CA THR A 573 -8.09 -34.17 0.00
C THR A 573 -7.07 -33.07 -0.27
N ALA A 574 -6.09 -32.91 0.63
CA ALA A 574 -4.75 -32.57 0.16
C ALA A 574 -4.13 -33.90 -0.30
N THR A 575 -3.93 -34.06 -1.60
CA THR A 575 -3.33 -35.27 -2.14
C THR A 575 -1.90 -34.96 -2.54
N MET A 576 -1.01 -35.86 -2.16
CA MET A 576 0.38 -35.80 -2.56
C MET A 576 0.65 -36.82 -3.64
N PHE A 577 1.35 -36.40 -4.70
CA PHE A 577 1.88 -37.32 -5.69
C PHE A 577 3.37 -37.52 -5.45
N TYR A 578 3.76 -38.79 -5.28
CA TYR A 578 5.16 -39.19 -5.15
C TYR A 578 5.73 -39.56 -6.52
N ASP A 579 6.54 -38.68 -7.14
CA ASP A 579 7.11 -38.91 -8.49
C ASP A 579 7.95 -40.20 -8.54
N GLY A 580 8.73 -40.44 -7.49
CA GLY A 580 9.61 -41.62 -7.39
C GLY A 580 8.87 -42.96 -7.35
N ALA A 581 7.60 -42.96 -6.93
CA ALA A 581 6.76 -44.16 -6.80
C ALA A 581 5.60 -44.21 -7.81
N GLY A 582 5.30 -43.11 -8.50
CA GLY A 582 4.14 -42.98 -9.39
C GLY A 582 2.81 -43.18 -8.67
N ALA A 583 2.73 -42.78 -7.39
CA ALA A 583 1.62 -43.10 -6.51
C ALA A 583 0.99 -41.86 -5.88
N TRP A 584 -0.34 -41.90 -5.74
CA TRP A 584 -1.14 -40.90 -5.06
C TRP A 584 -1.38 -41.29 -3.60
N GLU A 585 -1.17 -40.35 -2.68
CA GLU A 585 -1.53 -40.49 -1.27
C GLU A 585 -2.43 -39.34 -0.82
N THR A 586 -3.60 -39.69 -0.28
CA THR A 586 -4.51 -38.70 0.32
C THR A 586 -4.14 -38.42 1.77
N ILE A 587 -3.84 -37.16 2.07
CA ILE A 587 -3.52 -36.68 3.40
C ILE A 587 -4.71 -35.91 3.96
N HIS A 588 -5.55 -36.61 4.74
CA HIS A 588 -6.76 -36.04 5.35
C HIS A 588 -6.74 -36.10 6.89
N GLN A 589 -5.73 -36.74 7.48
CA GLN A 589 -5.62 -36.85 8.94
C GLN A 589 -5.44 -35.45 9.54
N GLY A 590 -6.22 -35.14 10.57
CA GLY A 590 -6.20 -33.83 11.25
C GLY A 590 -7.16 -32.79 10.68
N LEU A 591 -7.86 -33.09 9.57
CA LEU A 591 -8.85 -32.21 8.95
C LEU A 591 -10.29 -32.54 9.39
N ALA A 592 -11.13 -31.52 9.45
CA ALA A 592 -12.58 -31.66 9.57
C ALA A 592 -13.21 -31.94 8.21
N ALA A 593 -14.38 -32.61 8.18
CA ALA A 593 -15.07 -32.96 6.95
C ALA A 593 -15.56 -31.74 6.12
N THR A 594 -15.56 -30.55 6.71
CA THR A 594 -15.97 -29.29 6.09
C THR A 594 -14.80 -28.44 5.62
N ASP A 595 -13.55 -28.85 5.88
CA ASP A 595 -12.38 -28.06 5.51
C ASP A 595 -12.19 -28.07 3.99
N ASN A 596 -12.29 -26.91 3.37
CA ASN A 596 -11.89 -26.68 1.98
C ASN A 596 -10.61 -25.84 1.96
N PHE A 597 -9.61 -26.27 1.20
CA PHE A 597 -8.33 -25.57 1.06
C PHE A 597 -8.37 -24.66 -0.16
N ASN A 598 -8.00 -23.39 0.05
CA ASN A 598 -8.10 -22.34 -0.95
C ASN A 598 -6.75 -22.08 -1.64
N GLN A 599 -5.65 -22.06 -0.88
CA GLN A 599 -4.28 -21.89 -1.40
C GLN A 599 -3.26 -22.61 -0.51
N LEU A 600 -2.15 -23.05 -1.11
CA LEU A 600 -1.00 -23.67 -0.50
C LEU A 600 0.21 -22.74 -0.51
N ALA A 601 1.10 -22.91 0.47
CA ALA A 601 2.42 -22.30 0.49
C ALA A 601 3.47 -23.29 0.99
N VAL A 602 4.67 -23.24 0.43
CA VAL A 602 5.81 -24.08 0.85
C VAL A 602 6.87 -23.19 1.48
N ALA A 603 7.38 -23.59 2.63
CA ALA A 603 8.48 -22.90 3.29
C ALA A 603 9.77 -23.71 3.19
N THR A 604 10.79 -23.12 2.56
CA THR A 604 12.09 -23.74 2.31
C THR A 604 13.17 -23.05 3.13
N ILE A 605 14.00 -23.81 3.87
CA ILE A 605 15.11 -23.23 4.62
C ILE A 605 16.29 -22.98 3.70
N GLY A 606 16.63 -21.70 3.48
CA GLY A 606 17.73 -21.21 2.64
C GLY A 606 18.93 -22.15 2.52
N GLY A 607 18.94 -22.94 1.44
CA GLY A 607 20.04 -23.84 1.07
C GLY A 607 20.27 -25.07 1.95
N ILE A 608 19.53 -25.28 3.04
CA ILE A 608 19.65 -26.48 3.90
C ILE A 608 18.34 -27.28 3.85
N LEU A 609 18.28 -28.17 2.86
CA LEU A 609 17.19 -29.03 2.38
C LEU A 609 16.62 -30.08 3.38
N THR A 610 16.56 -29.79 4.68
CA THR A 610 16.27 -30.81 5.72
C THR A 610 14.93 -30.66 6.45
N ASN A 611 14.29 -29.49 6.43
CA ASN A 611 12.99 -29.27 7.11
C ASN A 611 12.00 -28.57 6.16
N HIS A 612 11.15 -29.35 5.50
CA HIS A 612 10.13 -28.84 4.57
C HIS A 612 8.76 -28.86 5.26
N SER A 613 8.00 -27.79 5.09
CA SER A 613 6.64 -27.68 5.61
C SER A 613 5.73 -27.07 4.57
N VAL A 614 4.56 -27.68 4.41
CA VAL A 614 3.49 -27.15 3.57
C VAL A 614 2.42 -26.55 4.46
N TYR A 615 1.94 -25.39 4.05
CA TYR A 615 0.89 -24.64 4.69
C TYR A 615 -0.31 -24.54 3.77
N ALA A 616 -1.50 -24.49 4.34
CA ALA A 616 -2.74 -24.32 3.60
C ALA A 616 -3.60 -23.24 4.26
N ALA A 617 -4.04 -22.27 3.46
CA ALA A 617 -5.18 -21.42 3.77
C ALA A 617 -6.47 -22.22 3.50
N SER A 618 -7.41 -22.18 4.43
CA SER A 618 -8.66 -22.94 4.32
C SER A 618 -9.86 -22.17 4.86
N SER A 619 -11.05 -22.66 4.49
CA SER A 619 -12.36 -22.25 5.03
C SER A 619 -12.50 -22.25 6.56
N SER A 620 -11.61 -22.90 7.30
CA SER A 620 -11.67 -22.96 8.77
C SER A 620 -10.43 -22.46 9.49
N GLY A 621 -9.41 -22.00 8.76
CA GLY A 621 -8.18 -21.44 9.30
C GLY A 621 -6.93 -21.85 8.52
N ILE A 622 -5.78 -21.80 9.18
CA ILE A 622 -4.48 -22.13 8.58
C ILE A 622 -4.04 -23.50 9.09
N TYR A 623 -3.58 -24.36 8.19
CA TYR A 623 -3.05 -25.68 8.51
C TYR A 623 -1.60 -25.81 8.07
N LYS A 624 -0.84 -26.63 8.78
CA LYS A 624 0.56 -26.97 8.48
C LYS A 624 0.73 -28.47 8.49
N ILE A 625 1.57 -28.98 7.61
CA ILE A 625 2.12 -30.33 7.66
C ILE A 625 3.64 -30.28 7.60
N ASN A 626 4.29 -31.15 8.38
CA ASN A 626 5.73 -31.37 8.31
C ASN A 626 5.96 -32.57 7.39
N ASP A 627 6.50 -32.33 6.20
CA ASP A 627 6.60 -33.34 5.13
C ASP A 627 7.50 -34.53 5.53
N TYR A 628 8.52 -34.30 6.36
CA TYR A 628 9.56 -35.29 6.68
C TYR A 628 9.13 -36.44 7.63
N ILE A 629 7.87 -36.50 8.08
CA ILE A 629 7.42 -37.47 9.10
C ILE A 629 6.53 -38.55 8.46
N THR A 630 6.91 -39.83 8.61
CA THR A 630 5.99 -40.97 8.36
C THR A 630 4.73 -40.81 9.21
N ASN A 631 3.53 -40.85 8.61
CA ASN A 631 2.24 -40.41 9.19
C ASN A 631 2.01 -38.88 9.14
N GLN A 632 2.16 -38.32 7.95
CA GLN A 632 1.76 -36.97 7.59
C GLN A 632 0.33 -36.64 8.10
N THR A 633 0.24 -35.66 9.00
CA THR A 633 -1.01 -35.20 9.63
C THR A 633 -1.06 -33.68 9.58
N TRP A 634 -2.19 -33.13 9.14
CA TRP A 634 -2.44 -31.70 9.18
C TRP A 634 -2.64 -31.23 10.62
N VAL A 635 -1.92 -30.19 11.01
CA VAL A 635 -2.06 -29.54 12.31
C VAL A 635 -2.58 -28.14 12.07
N LYS A 636 -3.65 -27.78 12.79
CA LYS A 636 -4.16 -26.41 12.75
C LYS A 636 -3.14 -25.45 13.39
N HIS A 637 -2.77 -24.43 12.64
CA HIS A 637 -1.72 -23.46 12.93
C HIS A 637 -2.27 -22.03 12.82
N ASP A 638 -3.39 -21.76 13.50
CA ASP A 638 -4.20 -20.54 13.37
C ASP A 638 -4.18 -19.66 14.64
N TYR A 639 -3.27 -19.93 15.58
CA TYR A 639 -3.22 -19.26 16.87
C TYR A 639 -3.04 -17.75 16.71
N GLY A 640 -4.07 -16.99 17.07
CA GLY A 640 -4.11 -15.52 16.95
C GLY A 640 -5.08 -15.01 15.89
N THR A 641 -5.34 -15.79 14.83
CA THR A 641 -6.30 -15.41 13.79
C THR A 641 -7.76 -15.61 14.22
N GLY A 642 -8.02 -16.59 15.09
CA GLY A 642 -9.37 -17.06 15.41
C GLY A 642 -9.83 -18.13 14.43
N THR A 643 -11.14 -18.36 14.33
CA THR A 643 -11.72 -19.23 13.30
C THR A 643 -12.24 -18.35 12.18
N GLN A 644 -11.48 -18.25 11.10
CA GLN A 644 -11.82 -17.44 9.93
C GLN A 644 -11.60 -18.25 8.65
N ASP A 645 -12.35 -17.90 7.61
CA ASP A 645 -12.13 -18.41 6.26
C ASP A 645 -10.92 -17.69 5.67
N MET A 646 -9.85 -18.45 5.42
CA MET A 646 -8.60 -17.96 4.86
C MET A 646 -8.55 -18.29 3.38
N GLY A 647 -8.49 -17.27 2.52
CA GLY A 647 -8.47 -17.43 1.07
C GLY A 647 -7.07 -17.66 0.53
N THR A 648 -6.07 -17.06 1.17
CA THR A 648 -4.73 -16.97 0.59
C THR A 648 -3.65 -17.03 1.64
N ILE A 649 -2.50 -17.61 1.29
CA ILE A 649 -1.31 -17.69 2.13
C ILE A 649 -0.07 -17.65 1.23
N VAL A 650 0.98 -16.98 1.69
CA VAL A 650 2.28 -16.95 1.02
C VAL A 650 3.41 -17.02 2.04
N ALA A 651 4.47 -17.74 1.67
CA ALA A 651 5.72 -17.82 2.41
C ALA A 651 6.76 -16.89 1.78
N ASP A 652 7.61 -16.30 2.61
CA ASP A 652 8.85 -15.70 2.14
C ASP A 652 9.78 -16.83 1.63
N PRO A 653 10.21 -16.80 0.35
CA PRO A 653 11.00 -17.88 -0.24
C PRO A 653 12.40 -17.99 0.35
N TYR A 654 12.92 -16.96 1.02
CA TYR A 654 14.25 -16.92 1.62
C TYR A 654 14.22 -17.09 3.15
N PHE A 655 13.12 -16.68 3.79
CA PHE A 655 12.94 -16.79 5.23
C PHE A 655 11.76 -17.69 5.61
N PRO A 656 11.99 -18.99 5.89
CA PRO A 656 10.94 -20.01 6.12
C PRO A 656 10.09 -19.82 7.39
N TYR A 657 10.30 -18.71 8.09
CA TYR A 657 9.56 -18.32 9.30
C TYR A 657 8.55 -17.21 9.03
N ASN A 658 8.70 -16.49 7.91
CA ASN A 658 7.91 -15.33 7.53
C ASN A 658 6.77 -15.75 6.60
N PHE A 659 5.54 -15.42 6.99
CA PHE A 659 4.35 -15.71 6.21
C PHE A 659 3.37 -14.57 6.29
N LEU A 660 2.63 -14.37 5.20
CA LEU A 660 1.41 -13.59 5.18
C LEU A 660 0.23 -14.51 4.84
N ALA A 661 -0.92 -14.25 5.45
CA ALA A 661 -2.18 -14.92 5.13
C ALA A 661 -3.32 -13.90 5.09
N GLY A 662 -4.26 -14.11 4.16
CA GLY A 662 -5.40 -13.23 3.93
C GLY A 662 -6.72 -13.97 4.10
N THR A 663 -7.75 -13.24 4.55
CA THR A 663 -9.14 -13.72 4.54
C THR A 663 -9.59 -14.09 3.13
N SER A 664 -10.55 -15.01 3.04
CA SER A 664 -11.29 -15.30 1.82
C SER A 664 -12.00 -14.06 1.26
N PRO A 665 -12.21 -13.96 -0.07
CA PRO A 665 -12.93 -12.85 -0.67
C PRO A 665 -14.35 -12.65 -0.14
N GLU A 666 -14.95 -13.69 0.42
CA GLU A 666 -16.30 -13.64 0.99
C GLU A 666 -16.34 -13.07 2.42
N ALA A 667 -15.18 -12.77 3.01
CA ALA A 667 -15.11 -12.27 4.38
C ALA A 667 -15.68 -10.84 4.51
N ALA A 668 -16.54 -10.64 5.51
CA ALA A 668 -17.17 -9.34 5.77
C ALA A 668 -16.16 -8.23 6.16
N THR A 669 -14.95 -8.59 6.55
CA THR A 669 -13.87 -7.65 6.88
C THR A 669 -12.56 -8.24 6.42
N PRO A 670 -12.01 -7.79 5.27
CA PRO A 670 -10.74 -8.26 4.77
C PRO A 670 -9.60 -7.96 5.73
N MET A 671 -8.77 -8.96 6.01
CA MET A 671 -7.66 -8.84 6.97
C MET A 671 -6.44 -9.60 6.45
N ILE A 672 -5.26 -9.05 6.74
CA ILE A 672 -3.97 -9.72 6.54
C ILE A 672 -3.36 -10.02 7.92
N TRP A 673 -2.91 -11.25 8.08
CA TRP A 673 -2.11 -11.69 9.22
C TRP A 673 -0.69 -11.98 8.79
N ALA A 674 0.23 -11.70 9.69
CA ALA A 674 1.64 -12.03 9.54
C ALA A 674 2.08 -12.97 10.66
N SER A 675 2.96 -13.91 10.31
CA SER A 675 3.65 -14.81 11.22
C SER A 675 5.15 -14.66 11.00
N GLY A 676 5.91 -14.34 12.05
CA GLY A 676 7.38 -14.35 12.02
C GLY A 676 7.99 -15.60 12.65
N ASP A 677 7.18 -16.59 13.08
CA ASP A 677 7.60 -17.76 13.85
C ASP A 677 7.14 -19.11 13.25
N SER A 678 7.09 -19.21 11.91
CA SER A 678 6.72 -20.43 11.16
C SER A 678 5.28 -20.91 11.39
N GLY A 679 4.35 -19.96 11.38
CA GLY A 679 2.91 -20.17 11.57
C GLY A 679 2.54 -20.62 12.97
N ARG A 680 3.43 -20.48 13.97
CA ARG A 680 3.12 -20.83 15.36
C ARG A 680 2.20 -19.79 16.00
N SER A 681 2.32 -18.53 15.58
CA SER A 681 1.37 -17.48 15.92
C SER A 681 1.20 -16.47 14.81
N TRP A 682 0.03 -15.86 14.78
CA TRP A 682 -0.36 -14.91 13.77
C TRP A 682 -0.83 -13.62 14.41
N ASN A 683 -0.31 -12.51 13.91
CA ASN A 683 -0.66 -11.18 14.34
C ASN A 683 -1.26 -10.43 13.16
N GLN A 684 -2.41 -9.81 13.40
CA GLN A 684 -3.05 -8.96 12.42
C GLN A 684 -2.10 -7.77 12.11
N LEU A 685 -1.88 -7.51 10.83
CA LEU A 685 -1.26 -6.27 10.39
C LEU A 685 -2.26 -5.12 10.59
N TYR A 686 -1.77 -3.95 11.01
CA TYR A 686 -2.58 -2.78 11.41
C TYR A 686 -3.76 -2.48 10.45
N ASN A 687 -4.84 -1.91 11.01
CA ASN A 687 -6.08 -1.55 10.31
C ASN A 687 -5.77 -0.82 8.99
N GLY A 688 -6.17 -1.38 7.85
CA GLY A 688 -5.78 -0.85 6.54
C GLY A 688 -4.56 -1.52 5.90
N ALA A 689 -4.38 -2.84 6.04
CA ALA A 689 -3.38 -3.57 5.26
C ALA A 689 -3.67 -3.61 3.75
N LEU A 690 -4.63 -2.81 3.27
CA LEU A 690 -4.74 -2.32 1.90
C LEU A 690 -5.11 -0.83 1.87
N ASP A 691 -5.46 -0.21 3.02
CA ASP A 691 -6.07 1.12 3.24
C ASP A 691 -6.93 1.66 2.08
N VAL A 692 -7.65 0.76 1.41
CA VAL A 692 -8.51 1.09 0.26
C VAL A 692 -9.91 0.58 0.56
N ASP A 693 -10.88 1.49 0.51
CA ASP A 693 -12.28 1.19 0.76
C ASP A 693 -12.79 0.10 -0.20
N ASN A 694 -13.46 -0.91 0.35
CA ASN A 694 -14.03 -2.06 -0.38
C ASN A 694 -13.01 -3.00 -1.05
N ALA A 695 -11.71 -2.88 -0.75
CA ALA A 695 -10.70 -3.82 -1.21
C ALA A 695 -10.83 -5.18 -0.50
N VAL A 696 -10.91 -6.24 -1.30
CA VAL A 696 -11.03 -7.63 -0.88
C VAL A 696 -9.85 -8.40 -1.42
N ILE A 697 -9.17 -9.17 -0.57
CA ILE A 697 -7.94 -9.89 -0.94
C ILE A 697 -8.32 -11.20 -1.64
N ASN A 698 -7.88 -11.36 -2.88
CA ASN A 698 -8.08 -12.58 -3.66
C ASN A 698 -6.85 -13.49 -3.59
N LYS A 699 -5.65 -12.92 -3.76
CA LYS A 699 -4.39 -13.67 -3.79
C LYS A 699 -3.24 -12.86 -3.20
N LEU A 700 -2.36 -13.53 -2.47
CA LEU A 700 -1.07 -13.02 -2.02
C LEU A 700 0.04 -13.75 -2.77
N ASP A 701 1.10 -13.01 -3.07
CA ASP A 701 2.34 -13.58 -3.57
C ASP A 701 3.57 -12.83 -3.02
N ALA A 702 4.75 -13.43 -3.14
CA ALA A 702 6.01 -12.91 -2.64
C ALA A 702 7.07 -12.92 -3.74
N SER A 703 7.91 -11.87 -3.77
CA SER A 703 8.97 -11.73 -4.75
C SER A 703 9.91 -12.94 -4.69
N GLN A 704 10.13 -13.57 -5.85
CA GLN A 704 11.11 -14.65 -5.97
C GLN A 704 12.55 -14.10 -6.07
N ASN A 705 12.76 -12.80 -5.78
CA ASN A 705 13.97 -12.05 -6.11
C ASN A 705 14.86 -11.77 -4.88
N GLY A 706 16.17 -11.97 -5.06
CA GLY A 706 17.12 -12.29 -3.98
C GLY A 706 18.01 -11.16 -3.48
N ASN A 707 17.44 -10.06 -2.98
CA ASN A 707 18.17 -9.32 -1.94
C ASN A 707 17.69 -9.83 -0.58
N VAL A 708 18.52 -10.70 0.02
CA VAL A 708 18.31 -11.46 1.27
C VAL A 708 17.87 -10.65 2.50
N ALA A 709 17.65 -9.34 2.41
CA ALA A 709 17.22 -8.52 3.53
C ALA A 709 15.72 -8.15 3.49
N ASP A 710 15.07 -8.12 2.33
CA ASP A 710 13.72 -7.53 2.20
C ASP A 710 12.87 -8.23 1.12
N ALA A 711 12.39 -9.46 1.38
CA ALA A 711 11.34 -10.04 0.54
C ALA A 711 10.15 -9.08 0.46
N GLN A 712 9.66 -8.83 -0.74
CA GLN A 712 8.52 -7.96 -0.98
C GLN A 712 7.28 -8.82 -1.20
N PHE A 713 6.17 -8.41 -0.60
CA PHE A 713 4.89 -9.09 -0.74
C PHE A 713 3.95 -8.24 -1.57
N ILE A 714 3.03 -8.90 -2.27
CA ILE A 714 2.02 -8.25 -3.10
C ILE A 714 0.66 -8.91 -2.85
N ALA A 715 -0.40 -8.10 -2.90
CA ALA A 715 -1.77 -8.55 -2.80
C ALA A 715 -2.53 -8.20 -4.09
N GLY A 716 -3.13 -9.21 -4.72
CA GLY A 716 -4.16 -9.06 -5.74
C GLY A 716 -5.53 -8.99 -5.08
N THR A 717 -6.35 -8.03 -5.50
CA THR A 717 -7.65 -7.70 -4.90
C THR A 717 -8.73 -7.60 -5.96
N ASN A 718 -9.99 -7.48 -5.53
CA ASN A 718 -11.12 -7.13 -6.40
C ASN A 718 -10.96 -5.77 -7.11
N ILE A 719 -10.01 -4.93 -6.68
CA ILE A 719 -9.77 -3.60 -7.20
C ILE A 719 -8.29 -3.37 -7.57
N GLY A 720 -7.57 -4.41 -7.98
CA GLY A 720 -6.19 -4.30 -8.48
C GLY A 720 -5.13 -4.89 -7.55
N SER A 721 -3.87 -4.56 -7.79
CA SER A 721 -2.72 -5.11 -7.06
C SER A 721 -2.04 -4.08 -6.16
N TYR A 722 -1.48 -4.51 -5.04
CA TYR A 722 -0.87 -3.63 -4.04
C TYR A 722 0.39 -4.24 -3.44
N TYR A 723 1.51 -3.50 -3.48
CA TYR A 723 2.68 -3.89 -2.70
C TYR A 723 2.38 -3.74 -1.21
N LEU A 724 2.76 -4.74 -0.43
CA LEU A 724 2.65 -4.75 1.02
C LEU A 724 4.03 -4.41 1.62
N PRO A 725 4.10 -3.53 2.62
CA PRO A 725 5.35 -3.29 3.33
C PRO A 725 5.78 -4.57 4.04
N ASN A 726 7.08 -4.90 3.98
CA ASN A 726 7.62 -6.03 4.71
C ASN A 726 7.59 -5.73 6.22
N PRO A 727 6.76 -6.43 7.03
CA PRO A 727 6.64 -6.14 8.44
C PRO A 727 7.81 -6.73 9.26
N PHE A 728 8.61 -7.63 8.70
CA PHE A 728 9.60 -8.42 9.44
C PHE A 728 10.94 -7.68 9.58
N LYS A 729 11.53 -7.71 10.78
CA LYS A 729 12.86 -7.17 11.08
C LYS A 729 13.70 -8.18 11.84
N HIS A 730 14.91 -8.43 11.37
CA HIS A 730 15.92 -9.29 12.00
C HIS A 730 17.32 -8.94 11.50
N GLY A 731 18.36 -9.46 12.15
CA GLY A 731 19.73 -9.33 11.67
C GLY A 731 20.32 -7.94 11.94
N ALA A 732 21.36 -7.57 11.18
CA ALA A 732 22.08 -6.31 11.36
C ALA A 732 21.72 -5.30 10.26
N TYR A 733 21.51 -4.05 10.66
CA TYR A 733 21.24 -2.91 9.79
C TYR A 733 22.34 -1.86 9.97
N ASP A 734 22.96 -1.47 8.86
CA ASP A 734 23.93 -0.38 8.83
C ASP A 734 23.20 0.96 8.64
N GLY A 735 23.47 1.95 9.49
CA GLY A 735 22.89 3.29 9.39
C GLY A 735 21.53 3.47 10.07
N GLU A 736 20.91 4.62 9.80
CA GLU A 736 19.62 5.01 10.41
C GLU A 736 18.47 4.14 9.90
N GLN A 737 17.58 3.75 10.81
CA GLN A 737 16.40 2.93 10.56
C GLN A 737 15.16 3.68 10.98
N VAL A 738 14.12 3.64 10.15
CA VAL A 738 12.81 4.22 10.43
C VAL A 738 11.77 3.08 10.39
N TRP A 739 11.00 2.92 11.45
CA TRP A 739 9.98 1.87 11.57
C TRP A 739 8.59 2.47 11.72
N GLY A 740 7.64 1.94 10.95
CA GLY A 740 6.24 2.35 10.97
C GLY A 740 5.96 3.59 10.11
N PRO A 741 4.68 4.04 10.06
CA PRO A 741 3.56 3.64 10.93
C PRO A 741 3.05 2.22 10.69
N GLY A 742 2.27 1.66 11.62
CA GLY A 742 1.62 0.36 11.47
C GLY A 742 2.19 -0.74 12.38
N THR A 743 2.40 -1.94 11.85
CA THR A 743 2.89 -3.11 12.62
C THR A 743 4.25 -3.54 12.13
N VAL A 744 5.19 -3.69 13.07
CA VAL A 744 6.54 -4.24 12.83
C VAL A 744 6.69 -5.51 13.65
N ILE A 745 7.22 -6.56 13.05
CA ILE A 745 7.46 -7.87 13.67
C ILE A 745 8.97 -8.11 13.76
N VAL A 746 9.50 -8.11 14.97
CA VAL A 746 10.88 -8.46 15.26
C VAL A 746 10.95 -9.96 15.56
N ASN A 747 11.45 -10.76 14.62
CA ASN A 747 11.50 -12.23 14.74
C ASN A 747 12.90 -12.81 14.93
N GLY A 748 13.91 -11.96 15.00
CA GLY A 748 15.27 -12.29 15.43
C GLY A 748 15.85 -11.15 16.24
N ASP A 749 17.03 -11.36 16.80
CA ASP A 749 17.85 -10.24 17.24
C ASP A 749 18.06 -9.25 16.09
N VAL A 750 17.76 -7.98 16.37
CA VAL A 750 17.94 -6.84 15.46
C VAL A 750 19.07 -5.97 15.98
N ILE A 751 20.09 -5.70 15.18
CA ILE A 751 21.24 -4.86 15.53
C ILE A 751 21.24 -3.64 14.62
N ILE A 752 21.19 -2.43 15.18
CA ILE A 752 21.13 -1.19 14.40
C ILE A 752 22.39 -0.37 14.65
N ASP A 753 23.27 -0.29 13.64
CA ASP A 753 24.47 0.56 13.64
C ASP A 753 24.18 1.99 13.15
N GLY A 754 23.18 2.60 13.79
CA GLY A 754 22.68 3.94 13.53
C GLY A 754 21.50 4.28 14.45
N ASN A 755 20.79 5.36 14.17
CA ASN A 755 19.62 5.71 14.97
C ASN A 755 18.42 4.83 14.61
N LEU A 756 17.60 4.47 15.61
CA LEU A 756 16.27 3.91 15.40
C LEU A 756 15.22 5.00 15.65
N ILE A 757 14.42 5.27 14.63
CA ILE A 757 13.28 6.20 14.68
C ILE A 757 11.99 5.39 14.54
N ILE A 758 11.03 5.58 15.44
CA ILE A 758 9.71 4.94 15.37
C ILE A 758 8.66 6.00 15.02
N SER A 759 8.01 5.83 13.88
CA SER A 759 6.93 6.70 13.40
C SER A 759 5.60 6.34 14.07
N GLU A 760 4.89 7.30 14.65
CA GLU A 760 3.57 7.07 15.23
C GLU A 760 2.45 7.03 14.16
N PRO A 761 1.35 6.26 14.37
CA PRO A 761 1.19 5.19 15.36
C PRO A 761 1.94 3.93 14.93
N CYS A 762 2.59 3.24 15.87
CA CYS A 762 3.31 2.00 15.57
C CYS A 762 3.21 0.98 16.70
N THR A 763 3.01 -0.29 16.33
CA THR A 763 3.11 -1.45 17.21
C THR A 763 4.28 -2.33 16.78
N VAL A 764 5.31 -2.38 17.61
CA VAL A 764 6.44 -3.29 17.48
C VAL A 764 6.15 -4.55 18.27
N LEU A 765 5.90 -5.65 17.55
CA LEU A 765 5.67 -6.99 18.06
C LEU A 765 6.98 -7.78 18.03
N VAL A 766 7.47 -8.23 19.18
CA VAL A 766 8.67 -9.07 19.27
C VAL A 766 8.27 -10.52 19.46
N GLU A 767 8.80 -11.41 18.62
CA GLU A 767 8.44 -12.83 18.65
C GLU A 767 8.74 -13.46 20.01
N TYR A 768 7.75 -14.16 20.57
CA TYR A 768 7.86 -14.68 21.94
C TYR A 768 8.64 -15.99 21.99
N ASN A 769 9.65 -16.08 22.84
CA ASN A 769 10.46 -17.30 22.99
C ASN A 769 10.88 -17.88 21.63
N PHE A 770 11.27 -16.99 20.71
CA PHE A 770 11.77 -17.31 19.38
C PHE A 770 12.85 -16.29 19.03
N ASP A 771 13.84 -16.71 18.24
CA ASP A 771 14.91 -15.89 17.71
C ASP A 771 15.52 -16.58 16.48
N VAL A 772 15.27 -16.03 15.29
CA VAL A 772 15.79 -16.60 14.04
C VAL A 772 17.28 -16.35 13.84
N SER A 773 17.81 -15.21 14.30
CA SER A 773 19.20 -14.81 14.03
C SER A 773 20.16 -15.33 15.09
N ASN A 774 19.71 -15.44 16.36
CA ASN A 774 20.54 -15.87 17.49
C ASN A 774 21.84 -15.05 17.61
N TRP A 775 21.76 -13.75 17.29
CA TRP A 775 22.90 -12.85 17.13
C TRP A 775 22.88 -11.74 18.18
N GLY A 776 23.71 -11.89 19.21
CA GLY A 776 23.92 -10.83 20.20
C GLY A 776 23.09 -10.99 21.49
N SER A 777 22.16 -11.94 21.56
CA SER A 777 21.31 -12.17 22.74
C SER A 777 22.03 -12.75 23.97
N GLU A 778 21.49 -12.36 25.15
CA GLU A 778 21.78 -13.02 26.43
C GLU A 778 21.10 -14.41 26.50
N ASP A 779 20.14 -14.68 25.60
CA ASP A 779 19.32 -15.89 25.52
C ASP A 779 18.99 -16.21 24.06
N ALA A 780 19.58 -17.29 23.54
CA ALA A 780 19.46 -17.77 22.17
C ALA A 780 18.02 -18.12 21.70
N GLN A 781 17.03 -18.00 22.58
CA GLN A 781 15.63 -18.27 22.30
C GLN A 781 14.76 -17.01 22.39
N LYS A 782 15.32 -15.79 22.49
CA LYS A 782 14.54 -14.56 22.64
C LYS A 782 15.13 -13.40 21.85
N SER A 783 14.40 -12.98 20.83
CA SER A 783 14.72 -11.76 20.09
C SER A 783 14.86 -10.53 21.01
N GLY A 784 15.87 -9.71 20.70
CA GLY A 784 16.09 -8.39 21.28
C GLY A 784 16.26 -7.30 20.22
N ILE A 785 16.07 -6.05 20.64
CA ILE A 785 16.34 -4.87 19.81
C ILE A 785 17.62 -4.22 20.32
N TYR A 786 18.70 -4.34 19.56
CA TYR A 786 20.04 -3.86 19.92
C TYR A 786 20.38 -2.59 19.15
N ILE A 787 20.61 -1.50 19.87
CA ILE A 787 20.83 -0.17 19.30
C ILE A 787 22.25 0.27 19.60
N LEU A 788 23.03 0.54 18.56
CA LEU A 788 24.32 1.21 18.68
C LEU A 788 24.15 2.73 18.53
N GLY A 789 23.22 3.27 17.74
CA GLY A 789 22.98 4.72 17.71
C GLY A 789 21.99 5.21 18.78
N GLY A 790 21.17 6.20 18.43
CA GLY A 790 20.11 6.74 19.29
C GLY A 790 18.76 6.06 19.10
N LEU A 791 17.83 6.27 20.04
CA LEU A 791 16.43 5.85 19.93
C LEU A 791 15.53 7.08 20.00
N THR A 792 14.70 7.28 18.98
CA THR A 792 13.63 8.29 19.00
C THR A 792 12.28 7.63 18.77
N ALA A 793 11.43 7.63 19.79
CA ALA A 793 10.07 7.09 19.75
C ALA A 793 9.11 8.09 20.41
N VAL A 794 8.59 9.03 19.62
CA VAL A 794 7.78 10.15 20.11
C VAL A 794 6.36 9.97 19.59
N GLY A 795 5.50 9.38 20.43
CA GLY A 795 4.08 9.27 20.15
C GLY A 795 3.28 10.43 20.75
N THR A 796 1.97 10.35 20.60
CA THR A 796 0.99 11.29 21.18
C THR A 796 -0.04 10.55 22.02
N GLN A 797 -0.90 11.31 22.72
CA GLN A 797 -2.00 10.72 23.48
C GLN A 797 -2.95 9.88 22.61
N ASN A 798 -3.13 10.28 21.35
CA ASN A 798 -4.05 9.65 20.39
C ASN A 798 -3.36 8.64 19.46
N ALA A 799 -2.05 8.79 19.20
CA ALA A 799 -1.25 7.85 18.40
C ALA A 799 -0.06 7.37 19.25
N LYS A 800 -0.29 6.35 20.08
CA LYS A 800 0.75 5.80 20.96
C LYS A 800 1.65 4.84 20.20
N ILE A 801 2.88 4.67 20.70
CA ILE A 801 3.81 3.64 20.25
C ILE A 801 3.80 2.49 21.26
N LEU A 802 3.71 1.25 20.78
CA LEU A 802 3.66 0.05 21.61
C LEU A 802 4.79 -0.92 21.25
N PHE A 803 5.63 -1.26 22.22
CA PHE A 803 6.59 -2.38 22.15
C PHE A 803 6.07 -3.51 23.03
N THR A 804 5.72 -4.64 22.42
CA THR A 804 5.10 -5.77 23.14
C THR A 804 5.48 -7.09 22.50
N SER A 805 5.12 -8.18 23.19
CA SER A 805 5.25 -9.52 22.65
C SER A 805 4.22 -9.78 21.54
N SER A 806 4.63 -10.49 20.49
CA SER A 806 3.78 -11.00 19.41
C SER A 806 2.78 -12.08 19.87
N LYS A 807 2.88 -12.59 21.11
CA LYS A 807 2.01 -13.66 21.59
C LYS A 807 0.54 -13.19 21.62
N PRO A 808 -0.38 -13.78 20.83
CA PRO A 808 -1.73 -13.23 20.69
C PRO A 808 -2.54 -13.17 21.99
N SER A 809 -2.42 -14.20 22.84
CA SER A 809 -3.08 -14.28 24.14
C SER A 809 -2.14 -14.73 25.25
N ASN A 810 -2.49 -14.42 26.51
CA ASN A 810 -1.74 -14.83 27.69
C ASN A 810 -0.25 -14.44 27.61
N LYS A 811 0.01 -13.17 27.23
CA LYS A 811 1.35 -12.56 27.24
C LYS A 811 1.93 -12.64 28.64
N ALA A 812 3.23 -12.93 28.74
CA ALA A 812 3.92 -13.12 30.01
C ALA A 812 5.22 -12.32 30.01
N ALA A 813 5.64 -11.85 31.18
CA ALA A 813 6.93 -11.20 31.35
C ALA A 813 8.06 -12.14 30.87
N GLY A 814 9.05 -11.58 30.17
CA GLY A 814 10.18 -12.34 29.64
C GLY A 814 9.91 -13.07 28.34
N ASN A 815 8.82 -12.76 27.63
CA ASN A 815 8.57 -13.29 26.30
C ASN A 815 9.66 -12.89 25.29
N TRP A 816 10.31 -11.73 25.48
CA TRP A 816 11.37 -11.20 24.64
C TRP A 816 12.44 -10.50 25.50
N THR A 817 13.61 -10.22 24.94
CA THR A 817 14.78 -9.75 25.72
C THR A 817 14.58 -8.34 26.28
N GLY A 818 14.25 -7.37 25.43
CA GLY A 818 14.18 -5.96 25.78
C GLY A 818 14.80 -5.07 24.70
N ILE A 819 14.80 -3.76 24.94
CA ILE A 819 15.55 -2.79 24.14
C ILE A 819 16.92 -2.61 24.80
N VAL A 820 17.97 -2.95 24.07
CA VAL A 820 19.34 -3.05 24.56
C VAL A 820 20.23 -2.02 23.86
N PHE A 821 20.91 -1.20 24.64
CA PHE A 821 21.91 -0.27 24.13
C PHE A 821 23.32 -0.86 24.24
N LEU A 822 24.11 -0.72 23.18
CA LEU A 822 25.43 -1.35 23.05
C LEU A 822 26.61 -0.38 22.90
N LYS A 823 26.39 0.86 22.42
CA LYS A 823 27.51 1.71 21.99
C LYS A 823 28.33 2.31 23.13
N THR A 824 29.65 2.19 22.96
CA THR A 824 30.66 2.80 23.83
C THR A 824 31.43 3.87 23.05
N GLY A 825 31.56 5.09 23.59
CA GLY A 825 32.51 6.10 23.09
C GLY A 825 31.90 7.46 22.70
N VAL A 826 30.88 7.48 21.83
CA VAL A 826 30.16 8.71 21.43
C VAL A 826 28.72 8.61 21.91
N GLY A 827 28.27 9.60 22.68
CA GLY A 827 26.93 9.61 23.26
C GLY A 827 25.82 9.68 22.21
N SER A 828 24.83 8.81 22.33
CA SER A 828 23.62 8.80 21.50
C SER A 828 22.37 9.13 22.34
N PRO A 829 21.37 9.83 21.78
CA PRO A 829 20.20 10.24 22.57
C PRO A 829 19.17 9.11 22.66
N VAL A 830 18.46 9.06 23.78
CA VAL A 830 17.20 8.30 23.93
C VAL A 830 16.09 9.30 24.20
N ASN A 831 15.14 9.41 23.28
CA ASN A 831 13.98 10.27 23.41
C ASN A 831 12.70 9.46 23.23
N MET A 832 11.91 9.34 24.28
CA MET A 832 10.68 8.56 24.27
C MET A 832 9.51 9.34 24.87
N SER A 833 8.40 9.44 24.15
CA SER A 833 7.15 9.95 24.74
C SER A 833 5.92 9.17 24.29
N TYR A 834 4.93 9.06 25.18
CA TYR A 834 3.69 8.30 24.96
C TYR A 834 3.90 6.85 24.48
N CYS A 835 5.01 6.25 24.87
CA CYS A 835 5.36 4.86 24.54
C CYS A 835 4.84 3.89 25.62
N THR A 836 4.48 2.67 25.20
CA THR A 836 4.25 1.55 26.11
C THR A 836 5.24 0.44 25.83
N ILE A 837 5.93 -0.07 26.86
CA ILE A 837 6.85 -1.22 26.76
C ILE A 837 6.35 -2.29 27.72
N GLU A 838 6.13 -3.51 27.23
CA GLU A 838 5.59 -4.59 28.05
C GLU A 838 6.11 -5.99 27.70
N TYR A 839 6.11 -6.87 28.71
CA TYR A 839 6.39 -8.31 28.59
C TYR A 839 7.84 -8.71 28.25
N ALA A 840 8.80 -7.81 28.44
CA ALA A 840 10.23 -8.09 28.23
C ALA A 840 10.89 -8.71 29.48
N VAL A 841 12.14 -9.17 29.36
CA VAL A 841 13.00 -9.48 30.52
C VAL A 841 13.40 -8.19 31.22
N LYS A 842 13.90 -7.22 30.46
CA LYS A 842 14.19 -5.84 30.89
C LYS A 842 13.57 -4.88 29.87
N GLY A 843 13.00 -3.76 30.31
CA GLY A 843 12.40 -2.80 29.37
C GLY A 843 13.45 -2.07 28.52
N LEU A 844 14.22 -1.19 29.16
CA LEU A 844 15.34 -0.43 28.57
C LEU A 844 16.62 -0.78 29.33
N TYR A 845 17.67 -1.20 28.62
CA TYR A 845 18.84 -1.84 29.25
C TYR A 845 20.18 -1.48 28.58
N ASP A 846 21.18 -1.12 29.40
CA ASP A 846 22.58 -0.96 28.96
C ASP A 846 23.37 -2.25 29.20
N LYS A 847 23.96 -2.84 28.15
CA LYS A 847 24.76 -4.07 28.28
C LYS A 847 26.13 -3.83 28.92
N ASP A 848 26.91 -2.84 28.44
CA ASP A 848 28.25 -2.53 28.96
C ASP A 848 28.69 -1.08 28.73
N ASN A 849 28.91 -0.30 29.81
CA ASN A 849 29.44 1.08 29.79
C ASN A 849 28.92 1.97 28.65
N VAL A 850 27.62 1.94 28.42
CA VAL A 850 26.96 2.69 27.36
C VAL A 850 27.03 4.19 27.67
N ILE A 851 27.25 4.98 26.63
CA ILE A 851 27.28 6.43 26.73
C ILE A 851 26.04 6.99 26.04
N HIS A 852 25.21 7.70 26.81
CA HIS A 852 24.05 8.43 26.29
C HIS A 852 24.36 9.93 26.21
N SER A 853 23.88 10.62 25.17
CA SER A 853 23.93 12.10 25.07
C SER A 853 22.66 12.78 25.57
N SER A 854 21.59 12.04 25.81
CA SER A 854 20.50 12.37 26.74
C SER A 854 19.66 11.11 26.96
N PHE A 855 18.91 11.08 28.07
CA PHE A 855 17.92 10.05 28.31
C PHE A 855 16.64 10.72 28.79
N ASP A 856 15.73 10.98 27.84
CA ASP A 856 14.50 11.73 28.04
C ASP A 856 13.30 10.82 27.80
N MET A 857 12.49 10.63 28.84
CA MET A 857 11.30 9.79 28.83
C MET A 857 10.12 10.52 29.47
N GLU A 858 9.03 10.71 28.73
CA GLU A 858 7.85 11.42 29.23
C GLU A 858 6.52 10.72 28.89
N ASN A 859 5.58 10.66 29.83
CA ASN A 859 4.23 10.12 29.60
C ASN A 859 4.21 8.66 29.11
N CYS A 860 5.24 7.89 29.45
CA CYS A 860 5.40 6.51 29.01
C CYS A 860 4.87 5.50 30.05
N THR A 861 4.63 4.27 29.61
CA THR A 861 4.22 3.15 30.46
C THR A 861 5.17 1.96 30.27
N VAL A 862 5.73 1.44 31.35
CA VAL A 862 6.57 0.23 31.36
C VAL A 862 5.99 -0.77 32.34
N LYS A 863 5.63 -1.97 31.88
CA LYS A 863 4.96 -2.93 32.76
C LYS A 863 5.24 -4.39 32.44
N ASN A 864 5.05 -5.25 33.43
CA ASN A 864 5.20 -6.71 33.30
C ASN A 864 6.60 -7.12 32.81
N MET A 865 7.64 -6.71 33.54
CA MET A 865 9.03 -7.09 33.26
C MET A 865 9.52 -8.14 34.26
N ILE A 866 10.47 -9.00 33.86
CA ILE A 866 11.06 -9.99 34.78
C ILE A 866 12.02 -9.34 35.78
N ILE A 867 12.88 -8.42 35.31
CA ILE A 867 14.00 -7.90 36.10
C ILE A 867 13.85 -6.41 36.39
N ALA A 868 13.70 -5.59 35.34
CA ALA A 868 13.69 -4.14 35.49
C ALA A 868 12.88 -3.43 34.40
N GLY A 869 12.30 -2.28 34.75
CA GLY A 869 11.74 -1.36 33.76
C GLY A 869 12.85 -0.62 33.00
N ILE A 870 13.74 0.03 33.76
CA ILE A 870 14.98 0.65 33.25
C ILE A 870 16.16 0.09 34.04
N ASP A 871 17.22 -0.32 33.34
CA ASP A 871 18.50 -0.71 33.95
C ASP A 871 19.70 -0.11 33.19
N LEU A 872 20.16 1.05 33.67
CA LEU A 872 21.28 1.79 33.08
C LEU A 872 22.61 1.49 33.80
N TRP A 873 23.72 1.48 33.05
CA TRP A 873 25.05 1.14 33.59
C TRP A 873 26.13 2.13 33.19
N ALA A 874 26.87 2.60 34.20
CA ALA A 874 28.04 3.47 34.05
C ALA A 874 27.78 4.64 33.11
N VAL A 875 26.70 5.38 33.41
CA VAL A 875 26.30 6.60 32.69
C VAL A 875 27.46 7.59 32.75
N THR A 876 28.27 7.65 31.68
CA THR A 876 29.63 8.22 31.74
C THR A 876 29.86 9.49 30.92
N SER A 877 28.87 10.12 30.26
CA SER A 877 29.12 11.44 29.64
C SER A 877 27.94 12.43 29.47
N LEU A 878 28.26 13.71 29.72
CA LEU A 878 27.76 15.02 29.24
C LEU A 878 26.33 15.57 29.47
N THR A 879 25.29 14.84 29.90
CA THR A 879 23.94 15.48 29.94
C THR A 879 22.91 14.87 30.90
N TYR A 880 21.89 15.69 31.16
CA TYR A 880 20.75 15.55 32.07
C TYR A 880 19.84 14.37 31.68
N ASN A 881 19.46 13.52 32.64
CA ASN A 881 18.49 12.43 32.43
C ASN A 881 17.13 12.83 33.00
N GLN A 882 16.05 12.70 32.25
CA GLN A 882 14.71 13.01 32.71
C GLN A 882 13.74 11.84 32.52
N ILE A 883 13.06 11.45 33.60
CA ILE A 883 11.94 10.51 33.58
C ILE A 883 10.73 11.22 34.19
N LEU A 884 9.78 11.59 33.35
CA LEU A 884 8.69 12.49 33.68
C LEU A 884 7.34 11.82 33.46
N ASN A 885 6.40 12.00 34.38
CA ASN A 885 4.98 11.63 34.23
C ASN A 885 4.74 10.19 33.75
N SER A 886 5.65 9.27 34.08
CA SER A 886 5.66 7.91 33.52
C SER A 886 5.14 6.88 34.54
N ASN A 887 4.73 5.71 34.06
CA ASN A 887 4.15 4.65 34.89
C ASN A 887 4.98 3.37 34.77
N PHE A 888 5.49 2.86 35.89
CA PHE A 888 6.19 1.59 35.99
C PHE A 888 5.35 0.64 36.85
N SER A 889 5.07 -0.57 36.38
CA SER A 889 4.33 -1.54 37.21
C SER A 889 4.72 -2.98 36.97
N LEU A 890 4.84 -3.78 38.04
CA LEU A 890 5.19 -5.21 37.94
C LEU A 890 6.51 -5.43 37.18
N CYS A 891 7.54 -4.64 37.48
CA CYS A 891 8.85 -4.71 36.80
C CYS A 891 9.87 -5.58 37.55
N GLY A 892 9.44 -6.63 38.23
CA GLY A 892 10.34 -7.56 38.91
C GLY A 892 11.14 -6.92 40.06
N ASP A 893 12.46 -6.89 39.91
CA ASP A 893 13.40 -6.46 40.94
C ASP A 893 13.49 -4.93 41.06
N TYR A 894 13.34 -4.19 39.95
CA TYR A 894 13.56 -2.74 39.91
C TYR A 894 12.54 -2.04 39.00
N GLY A 895 11.90 -0.97 39.49
CA GLY A 895 11.23 -0.03 38.59
C GLY A 895 12.25 0.68 37.71
N ILE A 896 13.14 1.42 38.36
CA ILE A 896 14.25 2.15 37.74
C ILE A 896 15.55 1.79 38.47
N ARG A 897 16.57 1.39 37.72
CA ARG A 897 17.90 1.08 38.24
C ARG A 897 18.96 1.86 37.48
N ILE A 898 19.77 2.62 38.21
CA ILE A 898 20.94 3.34 37.69
C ILE A 898 22.16 2.84 38.45
N ARG A 899 23.08 2.18 37.74
CA ARG A 899 24.30 1.58 38.29
C ARG A 899 25.50 2.44 37.93
N ARG A 900 26.38 2.65 38.91
CA ARG A 900 27.75 3.14 38.69
C ARG A 900 27.82 4.51 38.01
N ASP A 901 26.96 5.45 38.39
CA ASP A 901 27.06 6.82 37.88
C ASP A 901 28.30 7.53 38.46
N SER A 902 29.46 7.38 37.79
CA SER A 902 30.77 7.82 38.30
C SER A 902 31.26 9.14 37.74
N ASN A 903 30.61 9.75 36.74
CA ASN A 903 31.15 10.95 36.10
C ASN A 903 30.97 12.19 36.99
N PRO A 904 32.07 12.88 37.41
CA PRO A 904 32.00 14.09 38.24
C PRO A 904 31.55 15.35 37.47
N GLU A 905 31.52 15.36 36.14
CA GLU A 905 31.15 16.52 35.32
C GLU A 905 29.71 16.46 34.76
N ALA A 906 28.96 15.38 35.05
CA ALA A 906 27.60 15.19 34.53
C ALA A 906 26.54 16.04 35.26
N ILE A 907 25.57 16.55 34.48
CA ILE A 907 24.37 17.26 34.95
C ILE A 907 23.40 16.25 35.62
N SER A 908 22.59 16.72 36.57
CA SER A 908 21.65 15.98 37.42
C SER A 908 20.75 14.93 36.73
N THR A 909 20.22 13.98 37.50
CA THR A 909 19.10 13.11 37.06
C THR A 909 17.80 13.62 37.69
N LEU A 910 16.75 13.79 36.90
CA LEU A 910 15.40 14.15 37.36
C LEU A 910 14.42 13.00 37.13
N ILE A 911 13.75 12.57 38.19
CA ILE A 911 12.59 11.69 38.13
C ILE A 911 11.42 12.44 38.74
N SER A 912 10.44 12.85 37.93
CA SER A 912 9.34 13.71 38.38
C SER A 912 7.97 13.17 37.95
N GLY A 913 6.96 13.31 38.80
CA GLY A 913 5.57 12.95 38.48
C GLY A 913 5.36 11.46 38.15
N THR A 914 6.33 10.61 38.45
CA THR A 914 6.38 9.21 38.00
C THR A 914 5.73 8.29 39.04
N THR A 915 4.96 7.31 38.57
CA THR A 915 4.30 6.30 39.41
C THR A 915 4.99 4.95 39.24
N ILE A 916 5.43 4.32 40.33
CA ILE A 916 6.12 3.02 40.35
C ILE A 916 5.40 2.08 41.30
N LEU A 917 4.82 0.99 40.76
CA LEU A 917 3.98 0.08 41.51
C LEU A 917 4.47 -1.37 41.44
N ASN A 918 4.44 -2.08 42.58
CA ASN A 918 4.67 -3.53 42.65
C ASN A 918 6.05 -3.98 42.11
N CYS A 919 7.11 -3.21 42.36
CA CYS A 919 8.50 -3.59 42.08
C CYS A 919 9.23 -3.86 43.41
N LYS A 920 10.16 -4.83 43.46
CA LYS A 920 10.89 -5.11 44.72
C LYS A 920 11.66 -3.89 45.21
N ASN A 921 12.31 -3.16 44.30
CA ASN A 921 12.77 -1.79 44.49
C ASN A 921 11.97 -0.84 43.61
N GLY A 922 11.58 0.32 44.12
CA GLY A 922 11.03 1.38 43.28
C GLY A 922 12.11 1.99 42.40
N ILE A 923 12.99 2.76 43.03
CA ILE A 923 14.16 3.41 42.41
C ILE A 923 15.41 2.93 43.14
N TRP A 924 16.39 2.44 42.38
CA TRP A 924 17.70 2.06 42.90
C TRP A 924 18.78 2.84 42.15
N TYR A 925 19.56 3.62 42.89
CA TYR A 925 20.60 4.49 42.36
C TYR A 925 21.93 4.24 43.08
N LEU A 926 22.98 4.01 42.32
CA LEU A 926 24.35 3.88 42.81
C LEU A 926 25.25 4.80 42.00
N GLY A 927 25.81 5.85 42.62
CA GLY A 927 26.59 6.86 41.91
C GLY A 927 27.51 7.69 42.80
N ASN A 928 28.15 8.69 42.22
CA ASN A 928 29.03 9.65 42.87
C ASN A 928 28.54 11.08 42.65
N GLY A 929 28.77 11.95 43.63
CA GLY A 929 28.59 13.40 43.48
C GLY A 929 29.77 14.06 42.77
N ASP A 930 29.81 15.39 42.81
CA ASP A 930 30.84 16.23 42.20
C ASP A 930 31.43 17.24 43.20
N ASP A 931 32.64 17.73 42.92
CA ASP A 931 33.32 18.71 43.78
C ASP A 931 32.58 20.05 43.83
N SER A 932 31.81 20.38 42.79
CA SER A 932 31.05 21.63 42.72
C SER A 932 29.69 21.56 43.41
N GLY A 933 29.27 20.35 43.83
CA GLY A 933 27.96 20.06 44.43
C GLY A 933 26.77 20.26 43.47
N ARG A 934 27.02 20.49 42.18
CA ARG A 934 26.00 20.76 41.16
C ARG A 934 25.30 19.49 40.69
N LYS A 935 25.97 18.35 40.75
CA LYS A 935 25.39 17.07 40.36
C LYS A 935 24.42 16.60 41.42
N ARG A 936 23.15 16.44 41.03
CA ARG A 936 22.07 16.05 41.95
C ARG A 936 21.23 14.92 41.39
N LEU A 937 20.79 14.02 42.26
CA LEU A 937 19.64 13.16 41.97
C LEU A 937 18.40 13.86 42.52
N THR A 938 17.48 14.26 41.64
CA THR A 938 16.20 14.85 42.02
C THR A 938 15.09 13.85 41.77
N ILE A 939 14.36 13.49 42.82
CA ILE A 939 13.15 12.69 42.73
C ILE A 939 12.04 13.54 43.34
N GLU A 940 10.98 13.78 42.58
CA GLU A 940 9.90 14.63 43.07
C GLU A 940 8.51 14.23 42.56
N ASN A 941 7.51 14.53 43.37
CA ASN A 941 6.09 14.28 43.05
C ASN A 941 5.80 12.83 42.60
N CYS A 942 6.61 11.86 43.02
CA CYS A 942 6.48 10.47 42.60
C CYS A 942 5.56 9.67 43.54
N ILE A 943 4.90 8.65 43.00
CA ILE A 943 4.10 7.68 43.76
C ILE A 943 4.76 6.32 43.66
N ILE A 944 5.36 5.84 44.74
CA ILE A 944 6.12 4.59 44.78
C ILE A 944 5.47 3.65 45.80
N ALA A 945 4.81 2.59 45.35
CA ALA A 945 4.07 1.71 46.26
C ALA A 945 4.21 0.24 45.91
N ASN A 946 4.22 -0.60 46.94
CA ASN A 946 4.27 -2.05 46.75
C ASN A 946 3.16 -2.79 47.52
N PRO A 947 1.88 -2.57 47.17
CA PRO A 947 0.77 -3.17 47.89
C PRO A 947 0.67 -4.70 47.79
N THR A 948 1.34 -5.33 46.82
CA THR A 948 1.14 -6.76 46.51
C THR A 948 2.36 -7.66 46.70
N VAL A 949 3.59 -7.14 46.65
CA VAL A 949 4.80 -7.99 46.76
C VAL A 949 5.23 -8.12 48.22
N THR A 950 5.40 -9.36 48.68
CA THR A 950 5.64 -9.69 50.09
C THR A 950 7.11 -9.70 50.52
N ASN A 951 8.06 -9.62 49.57
CA ASN A 951 9.51 -9.57 49.81
C ASN A 951 10.12 -8.44 48.99
N SER A 952 9.95 -7.21 49.47
CA SER A 952 10.40 -5.99 48.79
C SER A 952 11.50 -5.26 49.58
N TYR A 953 12.41 -4.63 48.87
CA TYR A 953 13.57 -3.95 49.43
C TYR A 953 13.19 -2.52 49.82
N TYR A 954 13.64 -1.52 49.05
CA TYR A 954 13.34 -0.12 49.32
C TYR A 954 12.50 0.54 48.22
N GLY A 955 11.63 1.48 48.61
CA GLY A 955 10.96 2.35 47.65
C GLY A 955 11.97 3.20 46.88
N ILE A 956 12.89 3.84 47.60
CA ILE A 956 14.04 4.55 47.05
C ILE A 956 15.30 4.07 47.78
N SER A 957 16.29 3.61 47.02
CA SER A 957 17.62 3.24 47.50
C SER A 957 18.65 4.07 46.75
N ALA A 958 19.34 4.96 47.43
CA ALA A 958 20.39 5.78 46.84
C ALA A 958 21.69 5.66 47.64
N ALA A 959 22.75 5.19 46.99
CA ALA A 959 24.02 4.90 47.63
C ALA A 959 25.21 5.48 46.86
N GLN A 960 26.19 5.98 47.60
CA GLN A 960 27.49 6.34 47.06
C GLN A 960 28.21 5.10 46.55
N TRP A 961 28.85 5.20 45.38
CA TRP A 961 29.64 4.10 44.84
C TRP A 961 31.05 4.03 45.45
N ASN A 962 31.98 4.86 44.97
CA ASN A 962 33.39 4.84 45.39
C ASN A 962 34.10 6.20 45.23
N GLY A 963 33.39 7.24 44.79
CA GLY A 963 33.92 8.58 44.54
C GLY A 963 33.43 9.57 45.58
N LEU A 964 33.02 10.76 45.15
CA LEU A 964 32.52 11.81 46.05
C LEU A 964 31.10 11.50 46.58
N PRO A 965 30.74 11.98 47.78
CA PRO A 965 29.42 11.71 48.37
C PRO A 965 28.28 12.35 47.56
N LEU A 966 27.08 11.80 47.70
CA LEU A 966 25.91 12.19 46.89
C LEU A 966 25.17 13.44 47.41
N ASN A 967 24.63 14.21 46.48
CA ASN A 967 23.62 15.25 46.73
C ASN A 967 22.28 14.80 46.12
N ILE A 968 21.23 14.73 46.94
CA ILE A 968 19.93 14.19 46.52
C ILE A 968 18.83 15.14 46.99
N ASP A 969 17.90 15.48 46.10
CA ASP A 969 16.68 16.22 46.43
C ASP A 969 15.48 15.27 46.29
N LEU A 970 14.82 14.93 47.42
CA LEU A 970 13.60 14.12 47.46
C LEU A 970 12.44 15.00 47.91
N THR A 971 11.46 15.24 47.04
CA THR A 971 10.46 16.27 47.28
C THR A 971 9.04 15.83 46.94
N LYS A 972 8.12 15.90 47.90
CA LYS A 972 6.68 15.62 47.70
C LYS A 972 6.38 14.19 47.21
N ASP A 973 7.26 13.23 47.47
CA ASP A 973 7.05 11.84 47.07
C ASP A 973 6.12 11.09 48.04
N SER A 974 5.36 10.11 47.54
CA SER A 974 4.56 9.19 48.34
C SER A 974 5.09 7.77 48.23
N ILE A 975 5.58 7.21 49.34
CA ILE A 975 6.26 5.91 49.37
C ILE A 975 5.59 4.95 50.35
N SER A 976 5.21 3.74 49.91
CA SER A 976 4.54 2.81 50.83
C SER A 976 4.65 1.31 50.54
N ASN A 977 4.46 0.52 51.60
CA ASN A 977 4.33 -0.95 51.59
C ASN A 977 5.60 -1.73 51.21
N PHE A 978 6.79 -1.21 51.52
CA PHE A 978 8.06 -1.92 51.31
C PHE A 978 8.54 -2.66 52.57
N THR A 979 8.92 -3.95 52.44
CA THR A 979 9.25 -4.77 53.61
C THR A 979 10.57 -4.40 54.28
N GLN A 980 11.56 -3.92 53.53
CA GLN A 980 12.83 -3.45 54.10
C GLN A 980 12.76 -1.96 54.48
N GLY A 981 12.29 -1.09 53.58
CA GLY A 981 12.01 0.30 53.94
C GLY A 981 11.49 1.22 52.82
N GLY A 982 11.11 2.44 53.16
CA GLY A 982 10.68 3.46 52.21
C GLY A 982 11.86 4.08 51.50
N ILE A 983 12.77 4.71 52.24
CA ILE A 983 13.95 5.41 51.72
C ILE A 983 15.21 4.87 52.40
N TRP A 984 16.25 4.58 51.63
CA TRP A 984 17.59 4.31 52.13
C TRP A 984 18.61 5.23 51.46
N LEU A 985 19.40 5.91 52.28
CA LEU A 985 20.47 6.81 51.87
C LEU A 985 21.80 6.31 52.44
N ASP A 986 22.80 6.19 51.57
CA ASP A 986 24.16 5.82 51.93
C ASP A 986 25.20 6.74 51.28
N GLY A 987 26.12 7.28 52.09
CA GLY A 987 27.18 8.19 51.61
C GLY A 987 26.70 9.53 51.02
N THR A 988 25.75 10.22 51.66
CA THR A 988 25.24 11.52 51.20
C THR A 988 25.70 12.72 52.04
N THR A 989 25.77 13.91 51.44
CA THR A 989 26.25 15.14 52.11
C THR A 989 25.14 15.88 52.90
N ARG A 990 25.50 17.04 53.46
CA ARG A 990 24.57 18.03 54.04
C ARG A 990 23.71 18.76 53.01
N ASP A 991 24.02 18.64 51.72
CA ASP A 991 23.26 19.23 50.62
C ASP A 991 22.23 18.26 50.04
N THR A 992 21.96 17.15 50.74
CA THR A 992 20.84 16.24 50.48
C THR A 992 19.59 16.74 51.19
N TRP A 993 18.50 16.99 50.47
CA TRP A 993 17.26 17.57 50.98
C TRP A 993 16.10 16.59 50.87
N LEU A 994 15.38 16.40 51.97
CA LEU A 994 14.12 15.67 52.01
C LEU A 994 13.02 16.63 52.45
N ASN A 995 12.08 16.93 51.55
CA ASN A 995 11.01 17.89 51.79
C ASN A 995 9.62 17.31 51.43
N ALA A 996 8.65 17.49 52.34
CA ALA A 996 7.24 17.14 52.14
C ALA A 996 6.93 15.67 51.74
N ASN A 997 7.86 14.73 51.94
CA ASN A 997 7.66 13.32 51.57
C ASN A 997 6.70 12.59 52.51
N LYS A 998 5.90 11.67 51.98
CA LYS A 998 4.91 10.87 52.72
C LYS A 998 5.28 9.39 52.63
N VAL A 999 5.98 8.90 53.65
CA VAL A 999 6.51 7.55 53.74
C VAL A 999 5.77 6.73 54.78
N LYS A 1000 5.03 5.71 54.34
CA LYS A 1000 4.12 4.96 55.22
C LYS A 1000 4.10 3.45 55.02
N ARG A 1001 3.84 2.70 56.10
CA ARG A 1001 3.64 1.24 56.06
C ARG A 1001 4.83 0.45 55.51
N ASN A 1002 6.05 0.88 55.82
CA ASN A 1002 7.28 0.17 55.42
C ASN A 1002 7.96 -0.48 56.63
N GLY A 1003 8.97 -1.33 56.40
CA GLY A 1003 9.89 -1.77 57.46
C GLY A 1003 10.53 -0.57 58.13
N ILE A 1004 11.44 0.12 57.44
CA ILE A 1004 12.02 1.39 57.90
C ILE A 1004 11.47 2.53 57.05
N GLY A 1005 10.96 3.62 57.62
CA GLY A 1005 10.52 4.79 56.84
C GLY A 1005 11.71 5.43 56.12
N LEU A 1006 12.72 5.86 56.88
CA LEU A 1006 13.98 6.38 56.35
C LEU A 1006 15.18 5.71 57.05
N SER A 1007 16.08 5.11 56.29
CA SER A 1007 17.36 4.56 56.77
C SER A 1007 18.50 5.45 56.28
N VAL A 1008 19.32 5.96 57.21
CA VAL A 1008 20.44 6.87 56.93
C VAL A 1008 21.73 6.17 57.35
N THR A 1009 22.66 5.97 56.41
CA THR A 1009 23.96 5.30 56.63
C THR A 1009 25.07 6.20 56.10
N ALA A 1010 26.12 6.46 56.88
CA ALA A 1010 27.25 7.33 56.48
C ALA A 1010 26.83 8.65 55.79
N SER A 1011 25.69 9.23 56.19
CA SER A 1011 25.00 10.30 55.45
C SER A 1011 24.57 11.45 56.37
N GLN A 1012 24.41 12.66 55.82
CA GLN A 1012 24.04 13.86 56.59
C GLN A 1012 22.82 14.66 56.05
N PRO A 1013 21.67 14.01 55.74
CA PRO A 1013 20.55 14.68 55.07
C PRO A 1013 19.91 15.81 55.88
N GLN A 1014 19.36 16.79 55.17
CA GLN A 1014 18.46 17.83 55.67
C GLN A 1014 17.01 17.37 55.47
N ILE A 1015 16.40 16.85 56.52
CA ILE A 1015 15.00 16.41 56.54
C ILE A 1015 14.16 17.58 57.02
N ILE A 1016 13.78 18.47 56.10
CA ILE A 1016 13.20 19.77 56.42
C ILE A 1016 11.92 19.95 55.59
N GLY A 1017 10.79 20.08 56.28
CA GLY A 1017 9.55 20.59 55.68
C GLY A 1017 9.50 22.12 55.63
N VAL A 1018 8.51 22.69 54.94
CA VAL A 1018 8.32 24.15 54.85
C VAL A 1018 7.50 24.67 56.02
N ASP A 1019 6.36 24.03 56.29
CA ASP A 1019 5.43 24.39 57.36
C ASP A 1019 4.57 23.17 57.80
N ASP A 1020 3.51 23.40 58.58
CA ASP A 1020 2.60 22.35 59.04
C ASP A 1020 1.72 21.74 57.92
N ARG A 1021 1.72 22.32 56.71
CA ARG A 1021 1.02 21.86 55.51
C ARG A 1021 1.95 21.06 54.59
N GLU A 1022 3.18 21.52 54.39
CA GLU A 1022 4.22 20.87 53.58
C GLU A 1022 5.33 20.25 54.46
N TYR A 1023 4.95 19.25 55.26
CA TYR A 1023 5.84 18.53 56.20
C TYR A 1023 6.25 17.15 55.70
N ASN A 1024 7.41 16.63 56.14
CA ASN A 1024 7.75 15.21 55.94
C ASN A 1024 6.95 14.31 56.90
N ALA A 1025 6.45 13.18 56.44
CA ALA A 1025 5.64 12.25 57.22
C ALA A 1025 6.20 10.82 57.16
N PHE A 1026 6.60 10.27 58.30
CA PHE A 1026 7.05 8.89 58.47
C PHE A 1026 6.09 8.18 59.42
N CYS A 1027 5.06 7.52 58.88
CA CYS A 1027 3.94 6.99 59.66
C CYS A 1027 3.66 5.51 59.41
N PHE A 1028 3.19 4.76 60.40
CA PHE A 1028 2.80 3.35 60.24
C PHE A 1028 3.93 2.42 59.79
N ASN A 1029 5.20 2.82 59.91
CA ASN A 1029 6.34 1.96 59.60
C ASN A 1029 6.72 1.10 60.83
N GLN A 1030 7.53 0.06 60.67
CA GLN A 1030 8.11 -0.65 61.82
C GLN A 1030 9.06 0.30 62.57
N ILE A 1031 9.93 1.00 61.85
CA ILE A 1031 10.79 2.08 62.36
C ILE A 1031 10.53 3.34 61.53
N GLY A 1032 10.28 4.49 62.15
CA GLY A 1032 10.08 5.76 61.44
C GLY A 1032 11.36 6.24 60.73
N ILE A 1033 12.39 6.58 61.50
CA ILE A 1033 13.72 6.97 60.99
C ILE A 1033 14.80 6.16 61.72
N ASN A 1034 15.78 5.62 60.99
CA ASN A 1034 16.94 4.91 61.52
C ASN A 1034 18.25 5.58 61.10
N TYR A 1035 19.01 6.11 62.06
CA TYR A 1035 20.37 6.62 61.86
C TYR A 1035 21.41 5.56 62.23
N ARG A 1036 22.13 5.05 61.23
CA ARG A 1036 23.19 4.05 61.39
C ARG A 1036 24.56 4.70 61.64
N LYS A 1037 25.62 3.89 61.67
CA LYS A 1037 27.01 4.33 61.90
C LYS A 1037 27.40 5.53 61.03
N TYR A 1038 28.18 6.47 61.57
CA TYR A 1038 28.68 7.67 60.87
C TYR A 1038 27.58 8.57 60.25
N SER A 1039 26.35 8.50 60.75
CA SER A 1039 25.22 9.25 60.19
C SER A 1039 24.81 10.43 61.06
N GLY A 1040 24.42 11.53 60.44
CA GLY A 1040 23.94 12.74 61.11
C GLY A 1040 22.91 13.46 60.25
N GLY A 1041 22.76 14.77 60.43
CA GLY A 1041 21.83 15.58 59.65
C GLY A 1041 20.80 16.30 60.51
N LYS A 1042 19.99 17.15 59.87
CA LYS A 1042 19.04 18.03 60.55
C LYS A 1042 17.62 17.60 60.24
N THR A 1043 16.78 17.44 61.26
CA THR A 1043 15.36 17.11 61.11
C THR A 1043 14.49 18.22 61.67
N ARG A 1044 13.61 18.83 60.86
CA ARG A 1044 12.62 19.86 61.25
C ARG A 1044 11.30 19.68 60.47
N TRP A 1045 10.20 20.22 60.97
CA TRP A 1045 8.86 20.12 60.36
C TRP A 1045 8.54 18.69 59.87
N THR A 1046 8.77 17.69 60.74
CA THR A 1046 8.61 16.28 60.40
C THR A 1046 7.63 15.61 61.38
N LYS A 1047 6.67 14.85 60.84
CA LYS A 1047 5.72 14.02 61.62
C LYS A 1047 6.17 12.56 61.59
N ILE A 1048 6.54 12.04 62.75
CA ILE A 1048 7.00 10.67 62.97
C ILE A 1048 6.03 10.04 63.97
N LYS A 1049 4.94 9.45 63.48
CA LYS A 1049 3.85 8.99 64.35
C LYS A 1049 3.34 7.61 63.97
N GLU A 1050 2.71 6.92 64.91
CA GLU A 1050 2.00 5.65 64.65
C GLU A 1050 2.93 4.56 64.07
N ASN A 1051 4.23 4.61 64.39
CA ASN A 1051 5.21 3.57 64.01
C ASN A 1051 5.22 2.45 65.06
N GLN A 1052 5.39 1.20 64.61
CA GLN A 1052 5.12 0.00 65.43
C GLN A 1052 6.19 -0.28 66.50
N ALA A 1053 7.49 -0.12 66.17
CA ALA A 1053 8.59 -0.43 67.08
C ALA A 1053 9.28 0.84 67.60
N TYR A 1054 9.75 1.72 66.70
CA TYR A 1054 10.46 2.95 67.05
C TYR A 1054 10.04 4.11 66.15
N GLY A 1055 9.84 5.30 66.71
CA GLY A 1055 9.74 6.52 65.91
C GLY A 1055 11.11 6.88 65.32
N VAL A 1056 12.13 6.96 66.16
CA VAL A 1056 13.53 7.20 65.77
C VAL A 1056 14.42 6.16 66.44
N LEU A 1057 15.30 5.53 65.67
CA LEU A 1057 16.37 4.66 66.14
C LEU A 1057 17.73 5.28 65.75
N VAL A 1058 18.68 5.27 66.67
CA VAL A 1058 20.06 5.72 66.44
C VAL A 1058 20.98 4.58 66.87
N GLU A 1059 21.66 3.95 65.92
CA GLU A 1059 22.50 2.77 66.12
C GLU A 1059 23.99 3.12 66.33
N SER A 1060 24.39 4.39 66.16
CA SER A 1060 25.77 4.87 66.31
C SER A 1060 26.26 4.72 67.76
N TYR A 1061 27.25 3.85 67.98
CA TYR A 1061 27.89 3.63 69.28
C TYR A 1061 29.40 3.86 69.18
N ASN A 1062 29.90 4.87 69.91
CA ASN A 1062 31.26 5.02 70.42
C ASN A 1062 32.43 4.91 69.41
N TYR A 1063 32.23 5.09 68.10
CA TYR A 1063 33.35 5.19 67.16
C TYR A 1063 33.82 6.65 67.04
N PRO A 1064 35.15 6.92 67.10
CA PRO A 1064 35.70 8.22 66.76
C PRO A 1064 35.23 8.63 65.35
N GLY A 1065 34.53 9.77 65.25
CA GLY A 1065 33.97 10.27 63.99
C GLY A 1065 32.47 10.04 63.79
N ASP A 1066 31.76 9.38 64.71
CA ASP A 1066 30.29 9.31 64.67
C ASP A 1066 29.66 10.72 64.78
N LEU A 1067 28.67 10.98 63.94
CA LEU A 1067 27.93 12.25 63.90
C LEU A 1067 26.68 12.16 64.78
N THR A 1068 26.23 13.30 65.29
CA THR A 1068 25.00 13.37 66.09
C THR A 1068 23.86 13.96 65.26
N PRO A 1069 22.74 13.24 65.07
CA PRO A 1069 21.54 13.81 64.43
C PRO A 1069 20.97 14.99 65.23
N ASP A 1070 20.56 16.06 64.55
CA ASP A 1070 19.97 17.26 65.14
C ASP A 1070 18.45 17.32 64.93
N PHE A 1071 17.68 17.12 66.00
CA PHE A 1071 16.21 17.24 66.02
C PHE A 1071 15.70 18.60 66.52
N GLY A 1072 16.59 19.52 66.88
CA GLY A 1072 16.30 20.88 67.30
C GLY A 1072 16.15 21.10 68.79
N ARG A 1073 16.23 22.38 69.16
CA ARG A 1073 16.07 22.87 70.53
C ARG A 1073 14.70 23.50 70.72
N GLN A 1074 14.28 23.62 71.97
CA GLN A 1074 13.06 24.32 72.33
C GLN A 1074 13.14 25.79 71.87
N GLY A 1075 12.27 26.19 70.93
CA GLY A 1075 12.24 27.53 70.33
C GLY A 1075 12.76 27.59 68.89
N ASP A 1076 13.35 26.51 68.36
CA ASP A 1076 13.68 26.42 66.94
C ASP A 1076 12.40 26.48 66.08
N PRO A 1077 12.39 27.21 64.95
CA PRO A 1077 11.32 27.12 63.95
C PRO A 1077 11.20 25.67 63.45
N GLY A 1078 9.97 25.14 63.40
CA GLY A 1078 9.68 23.82 62.83
C GLY A 1078 9.73 22.65 63.79
N ASN A 1079 8.82 22.63 64.76
CA ASN A 1079 8.71 21.55 65.73
C ASN A 1079 8.41 20.20 65.06
N ASN A 1080 9.16 19.17 65.46
CA ASN A 1080 8.91 17.80 65.08
C ASN A 1080 7.80 17.19 65.97
N SER A 1081 6.93 16.37 65.38
CA SER A 1081 5.91 15.61 66.11
C SER A 1081 6.32 14.14 66.14
N ILE A 1082 6.69 13.62 67.32
CA ILE A 1082 7.17 12.24 67.48
C ILE A 1082 6.22 11.49 68.44
N VAL A 1083 5.51 10.48 67.93
CA VAL A 1083 4.53 9.67 68.70
C VAL A 1083 4.78 8.18 68.44
N CYS A 1084 4.99 7.37 69.48
CA CYS A 1084 5.31 5.94 69.39
C CYS A 1084 4.34 5.10 70.25
N GLU A 1085 3.99 3.89 69.80
CA GLU A 1085 3.07 2.99 70.53
C GLU A 1085 3.73 2.20 71.68
N ARG A 1086 5.08 2.17 71.77
CA ARG A 1086 5.84 1.55 72.86
C ARG A 1086 6.83 2.54 73.51
N PRO A 1087 7.09 2.45 74.83
CA PRO A 1087 7.79 3.48 75.56
C PRO A 1087 9.30 3.52 75.23
N ALA A 1088 9.75 4.75 75.00
CA ALA A 1088 11.12 5.26 75.00
C ALA A 1088 12.04 4.84 73.82
N PRO A 1089 12.62 5.82 73.10
CA PRO A 1089 13.86 5.60 72.35
C PRO A 1089 14.94 5.13 73.34
N ARG A 1090 15.77 4.14 72.97
CA ARG A 1090 16.97 3.83 73.74
C ARG A 1090 17.99 4.98 73.58
N TYR A 1091 17.83 6.03 74.39
CA TYR A 1091 18.82 7.08 74.55
C TYR A 1091 19.89 6.64 75.55
N LEU A 1092 20.81 5.77 75.14
CA LEU A 1092 22.06 5.61 75.90
C LEU A 1092 23.02 6.72 75.41
N ASN A 1093 23.00 7.86 76.12
CA ASN A 1093 23.90 9.03 75.99
C ASN A 1093 23.63 10.05 74.86
N MET A 1094 22.54 10.83 75.01
CA MET A 1094 22.61 12.28 74.73
C MET A 1094 22.86 13.02 76.04
N GLN A 1095 24.07 12.94 76.59
CA GLN A 1095 24.50 13.90 77.62
C GLN A 1095 25.20 15.07 76.93
N LEU A 1096 24.71 16.28 77.23
CA LEU A 1096 25.25 17.61 76.90
C LEU A 1096 24.78 18.27 75.59
N THR A 1097 23.47 18.41 75.39
CA THR A 1097 22.88 19.71 75.02
C THR A 1097 21.53 19.86 75.71
N GLY A 1098 21.18 21.08 76.15
CA GLY A 1098 19.96 21.37 76.91
C GLY A 1098 18.70 20.78 76.28
N ARG A 1099 17.91 20.10 77.12
CA ARG A 1099 16.74 19.26 76.81
C ARG A 1099 15.83 19.77 75.66
N PRO A 1100 15.44 18.90 74.71
CA PRO A 1100 14.13 18.96 74.07
C PRO A 1100 13.11 18.15 74.89
N GLN A 1101 11.94 18.73 75.20
CA GLN A 1101 10.77 17.92 75.55
C GLN A 1101 10.26 17.26 74.27
N ILE A 1102 10.62 16.00 74.06
CA ILE A 1102 9.82 15.07 73.25
C ILE A 1102 8.48 14.98 73.96
N ARG A 1103 7.45 15.68 73.47
CA ARG A 1103 6.10 15.54 74.00
C ARG A 1103 5.52 14.20 73.52
N CYS A 1104 5.82 13.13 74.25
CA CYS A 1104 4.97 11.94 74.25
C CYS A 1104 3.62 12.36 74.86
N ARG A 1105 2.57 12.51 74.04
CA ARG A 1105 1.20 12.52 74.56
C ARG A 1105 0.85 11.07 74.91
N GLN A 1106 0.73 10.79 76.20
CA GLN A 1106 0.02 9.61 76.69
C GLN A 1106 -1.48 9.80 76.43
N TYR A 1107 -2.10 8.85 75.76
CA TYR A 1107 -3.46 8.40 76.03
C TYR A 1107 -3.41 6.89 76.23
#